data_AF-A0A084SU17-F1
#
_entry.id   AF-A0A084SU17-F1
#
_cell.length_a   1.000
_cell.length_b   1.000
_cell.length_c   1.000
_cell.angle_alpha   90.00
_cell.angle_beta   90.00
_cell.angle_gamma   90.00
#
_symmetry.space_group_name_H-M   'P 1'
#
loop_
_entity.id
_entity.type
_entity.pdbx_description
1 polymer ?
#
loop_
_entity_poly.entity_id
_entity_poly.type
_entity_poly.pdbx_seq_one_letter_code
_entity_poly.pdbx_strand_id
1 'polypeptide(L)'
;MGVSPWVKALQALLLASCLVASMSAVGEELRRERVTLSFNAHARAQAPLPRVEDWKGDLLSLQVMDPGTLVVEAGDEVIAAGELLWGEGTRLRVEPRRGYPPAPLPRLVSPEPGREEVEVDVPEGVGAGGVLTLTYEWGHEDTPALERTWRLPPMEELPPEWLEDEWVETEQEGTPEDEGDSALAFLLPRQAPLPVQVDPERPELLWVPAYASREELASRLFGDASAVGAFDFELRTAPPNAEGAPRQCVRVRQPPALRPELLAQVRGALDERLKTDVTWSRAWLSADFLDRPGAEALVKRGLRWSQRSEIPDGSGQSYFDSYLQTLAPWRDAKPLGLLGDTLAQDWHFLGEASEPLQKAIALRSKRWKTRYTITDGSPVLSPGDVVGRFYFPDGASVHVYLQELLTEERTEERAEIRLRNLPPNGPRVIIPGEDGHWRGYSADFRLAAGAPEPLDHPEGDFYWYYPGTVFIRPDDWRLGMGSGTGELAALRQAILTAALARATPETPEPLFGLDYDVLSLLSRDERLGVFDTVLERSALTSEGLQEGAAQLLGRVVLSMPAEEFPTLERRLTSGEALEKLLGSNAPHKVLLGQVFTQKALASFPLVLGSLDELPTFELGHEGGTAYLVNVSSGRVPTKRVAAETWDMKKGVSLESEPALPQEAAGASQRMALYFEPVRHSFQARYGSSTEPDTRSRAFHPLEWVRVEIHGQQPRTQVMTAMELALHASLPDEALLWEAVSRISEMHMFYHAVSAWTKAPLLPGVPATAAEGGPVAAAQRTAVRQFVGQMTLLTTLAVVDTWREELSRTVAGRYFLAVHDLALLALAARDISKLIDSGIWRELAYRGGLLLSQSGARASAGLRESLESIQALAKTLERMLAEGKAVATPDGLRFPFPVRAEAFKQAFFAIRGEMAAARALGGIRSAGLAAEDAEKTLEALKLLAAESQEMALAYGSVARRAADLPADKAQSYLAAVESLRSSARGAVKTTLPGLLHRSGASSVKEPLAFVKEAEWLVSHPELDAEAVVELARKARRGSVDLGWLRSTGLNLEYLNFMGRNEKTAWKLFQQAAEEPWNLAVQRRAREQLRGIAVEMLTERNAQKLFPGFRLTGRQVPLEEGHIIDNVLTAAMGQRLQHGVEVKGWNKDRWRMALNAWNTKQDAQALSEQQAALANQLQRLREQLADAAKPPRGNPFLVITDKLSGPTKEKLSDFLNRNARGTQIIEVEEVRILEQTKQFRAALNLPEHLPGGVQ
;
A
#
# COMPACT_ATOMS: atom_id res chain seq x y z
N MET A 1 -10.83 -11.69 -7.50
CA MET A 1 -11.65 -10.66 -8.17
C MET A 1 -11.52 -9.37 -7.36
N GLY A 2 -11.03 -8.29 -7.97
CA GLY A 2 -10.70 -7.04 -7.29
C GLY A 2 -11.93 -6.22 -6.92
N VAL A 3 -11.92 -5.63 -5.72
CA VAL A 3 -12.96 -4.70 -5.25
C VAL A 3 -13.03 -3.48 -6.17
N SER A 4 -14.26 -3.12 -6.54
CA SER A 4 -14.57 -2.04 -7.47
C SER A 4 -14.06 -0.67 -6.97
N PRO A 5 -13.47 0.17 -7.85
CA PRO A 5 -13.07 1.55 -7.57
C PRO A 5 -14.15 2.44 -6.95
N TRP A 6 -15.42 2.06 -7.11
CA TRP A 6 -16.57 2.74 -6.51
C TRP A 6 -16.59 2.68 -4.98
N VAL A 7 -16.10 1.60 -4.35
CA VAL A 7 -16.17 1.44 -2.89
C VAL A 7 -15.11 2.29 -2.19
N LYS A 8 -13.92 2.44 -2.79
CA LYS A 8 -12.87 3.35 -2.30
C LYS A 8 -13.27 4.82 -2.48
N ALA A 9 -13.94 5.15 -3.58
CA ALA A 9 -14.54 6.47 -3.78
C ALA A 9 -15.69 6.75 -2.79
N LEU A 10 -16.49 5.73 -2.43
CA LEU A 10 -17.56 5.84 -1.43
C LEU A 10 -17.00 5.95 -0.01
N GLN A 11 -15.89 5.28 0.32
CA GLN A 11 -15.16 5.44 1.59
C GLN A 11 -14.52 6.82 1.71
N ALA A 12 -13.97 7.37 0.62
CA ALA A 12 -13.47 8.75 0.60
C ALA A 12 -14.62 9.77 0.70
N LEU A 13 -15.77 9.48 0.11
CA LEU A 13 -17.00 10.28 0.27
C LEU A 13 -17.56 10.19 1.69
N LEU A 14 -17.56 8.99 2.29
CA LEU A 14 -18.00 8.73 3.67
C LEU A 14 -17.06 9.40 4.67
N LEU A 15 -15.74 9.33 4.49
CA LEU A 15 -14.74 10.05 5.29
C LEU A 15 -14.91 11.57 5.16
N ALA A 16 -15.17 12.09 3.96
CA ALA A 16 -15.46 13.51 3.74
C ALA A 16 -16.80 13.95 4.36
N SER A 17 -17.82 13.08 4.42
CA SER A 17 -19.09 13.37 5.09
C SER A 17 -19.07 13.13 6.60
N CYS A 18 -18.24 12.21 7.11
CA CYS A 18 -18.03 11.99 8.54
C CYS A 18 -17.19 13.12 9.17
N LEU A 19 -16.27 13.72 8.41
CA LEU A 19 -15.52 14.92 8.83
C LEU A 19 -16.40 16.18 8.99
N VAL A 20 -17.65 16.17 8.51
CA VAL A 20 -18.61 17.28 8.68
C VAL A 20 -19.59 17.06 9.84
N ALA A 21 -19.64 15.87 10.45
CA ALA A 21 -20.57 15.56 11.54
C ALA A 21 -19.93 15.07 12.85
N SER A 22 -18.64 14.74 12.87
CA SER A 22 -17.99 14.29 14.10
C SER A 22 -16.48 14.50 14.03
N MET A 23 -15.98 15.62 14.59
CA MET A 23 -14.64 15.70 15.19
C MET A 23 -14.61 16.84 16.21
N SER A 24 -15.07 16.52 17.42
CA SER A 24 -14.51 17.08 18.64
C SER A 24 -13.62 16.00 19.28
N ALA A 25 -12.31 16.27 19.28
CA ALA A 25 -11.20 15.59 19.99
C ALA A 25 -10.92 14.10 19.69
N VAL A 26 -9.67 13.79 19.31
CA VAL A 26 -8.66 13.14 20.18
C VAL A 26 -7.27 13.51 19.62
N GLY A 27 -6.54 14.37 20.32
CA GLY A 27 -5.08 14.42 20.26
C GLY A 27 -4.57 13.59 21.43
N GLU A 28 -3.57 12.74 21.20
CA GLU A 28 -2.94 12.01 22.31
C GLU A 28 -2.07 12.98 23.12
N GLU A 29 -2.53 13.21 24.34
CA GLU A 29 -1.85 13.99 25.36
C GLU A 29 -0.62 13.23 25.88
N LEU A 30 0.48 13.98 26.07
CA LEU A 30 1.56 13.61 26.98
C LEU A 30 0.92 13.18 28.31
N ARG A 31 1.27 11.99 28.83
CA ARG A 31 0.69 11.43 30.06
C ARG A 31 0.84 12.44 31.21
N ARG A 32 -0.28 13.09 31.54
CA ARG A 32 -0.54 13.92 32.72
C ARG A 32 -1.61 13.20 33.53
N GLU A 33 -1.50 13.20 34.85
CA GLU A 33 -2.52 12.56 35.68
C GLU A 33 -3.76 13.47 35.78
N ARG A 34 -4.85 13.08 35.11
CA ARG A 34 -6.10 13.84 35.06
C ARG A 34 -7.13 13.25 36.03
N VAL A 35 -7.57 14.04 37.01
CA VAL A 35 -8.63 13.63 37.95
C VAL A 35 -9.93 14.35 37.60
N THR A 36 -10.98 13.59 37.26
CA THR A 36 -12.30 14.17 36.98
C THR A 36 -13.11 14.32 38.27
N LEU A 37 -13.45 15.55 38.62
CA LEU A 37 -14.30 15.94 39.73
C LEU A 37 -15.73 16.11 39.21
N SER A 38 -16.58 15.10 39.47
CA SER A 38 -18.04 15.20 39.30
C SER A 38 -18.78 14.47 40.41
N PHE A 39 -19.99 14.92 40.72
CA PHE A 39 -20.87 14.28 41.70
C PHE A 39 -21.10 12.78 41.39
N ASN A 40 -21.15 12.41 40.10
CA ASN A 40 -21.38 11.03 39.64
C ASN A 40 -20.12 10.13 39.68
N ALA A 41 -18.92 10.70 39.84
CA ALA A 41 -17.66 9.92 39.83
C ALA A 41 -17.47 9.06 41.10
N HIS A 42 -18.26 9.29 42.15
CA HIS A 42 -18.23 8.53 43.41
C HIS A 42 -18.41 7.01 43.24
N ALA A 43 -18.93 6.53 42.10
CA ALA A 43 -19.10 5.10 41.83
C ALA A 43 -17.82 4.38 41.34
N ARG A 44 -16.75 5.09 40.94
CA ARG A 44 -15.49 4.49 40.47
C ARG A 44 -14.42 4.52 41.56
N ALA A 45 -14.44 3.50 42.42
CA ALA A 45 -13.44 3.32 43.48
C ALA A 45 -12.18 2.55 43.04
N GLN A 46 -12.00 2.22 41.75
CA GLN A 46 -10.87 1.40 41.26
C GLN A 46 -10.25 1.93 39.96
N ALA A 47 -9.83 3.19 39.95
CA ALA A 47 -8.79 3.61 39.02
C ALA A 47 -7.42 3.13 39.57
N PRO A 48 -6.50 2.63 38.74
CA PRO A 48 -5.20 2.16 39.20
C PRO A 48 -4.41 3.30 39.85
N LEU A 49 -3.67 2.98 40.92
CA LEU A 49 -2.69 3.89 41.52
C LEU A 49 -1.60 4.22 40.48
N PRO A 50 -1.13 5.48 40.39
CA PRO A 50 -0.07 5.87 39.46
C PRO A 50 1.23 5.12 39.77
N ARG A 51 1.96 4.73 38.73
CA ARG A 51 3.29 4.13 38.85
C ARG A 51 4.34 5.23 39.06
N VAL A 52 5.50 4.88 39.59
CA VAL A 52 6.63 5.81 39.79
C VAL A 52 7.03 6.52 38.48
N GLU A 53 6.81 5.86 37.35
CA GLU A 53 7.10 6.34 35.98
C GLU A 53 6.10 7.40 35.47
N ASP A 54 4.91 7.50 36.07
CA ASP A 54 3.83 8.39 35.63
C ASP A 54 3.99 9.83 36.17
N TRP A 55 4.96 10.05 37.05
CA TRP A 55 5.33 11.36 37.59
C TRP A 55 6.49 11.94 36.77
N LYS A 56 6.17 12.65 35.68
CA LYS A 56 7.13 13.53 34.98
C LYS A 56 6.47 14.89 34.70
N GLY A 57 6.77 15.85 35.56
CA GLY A 57 6.24 17.21 35.56
C GLY A 57 5.30 17.42 36.76
N ASP A 58 5.56 18.44 37.55
CA ASP A 58 4.99 18.65 38.89
C ASP A 58 3.55 19.20 38.89
N LEU A 59 2.70 18.67 38.00
CA LEU A 59 1.44 19.30 37.60
C LEU A 59 0.26 18.32 37.66
N LEU A 60 -0.71 18.63 38.53
CA LEU A 60 -1.94 17.87 38.68
C LEU A 60 -3.09 18.57 37.93
N SER A 61 -3.67 17.92 36.93
CA SER A 61 -4.80 18.47 36.16
C SER A 61 -6.13 17.90 36.65
N LEU A 62 -7.08 18.77 36.96
CA LEU A 62 -8.38 18.46 37.54
C LEU A 62 -9.50 18.93 36.59
N GLN A 63 -10.30 18.00 36.08
CA GLN A 63 -11.47 18.36 35.28
C GLN A 63 -12.67 18.60 36.21
N VAL A 64 -13.26 19.78 36.17
CA VAL A 64 -14.26 20.23 37.15
C VAL A 64 -15.63 20.32 36.49
N MET A 65 -16.53 19.41 36.86
CA MET A 65 -17.88 19.36 36.30
C MET A 65 -18.93 20.06 37.18
N ASP A 66 -18.67 20.18 38.49
CA ASP A 66 -19.58 20.77 39.47
C ASP A 66 -18.84 21.75 40.39
N PRO A 67 -19.49 22.83 40.86
CA PRO A 67 -18.86 23.83 41.72
C PRO A 67 -18.69 23.28 43.14
N GLY A 68 -17.67 23.76 43.85
CA GLY A 68 -17.30 23.21 45.15
C GLY A 68 -15.99 23.80 45.65
N THR A 69 -15.47 23.24 46.72
CA THR A 69 -14.24 23.71 47.36
C THR A 69 -13.16 22.67 47.19
N LEU A 70 -12.04 23.07 46.59
CA LEU A 70 -10.87 22.22 46.39
C LEU A 70 -9.79 22.55 47.42
N VAL A 71 -9.25 21.52 48.07
CA VAL A 71 -8.06 21.59 48.92
C VAL A 71 -7.13 20.45 48.53
N VAL A 72 -5.87 20.76 48.26
CA VAL A 72 -4.81 19.79 48.02
C VAL A 72 -3.75 19.98 49.10
N GLU A 73 -3.46 18.91 49.81
CA GLU A 73 -2.54 18.86 50.95
C GLU A 73 -1.45 17.83 50.68
N ALA A 74 -0.29 18.03 51.28
CA ALA A 74 0.76 17.03 51.33
C ALA A 74 1.23 16.88 52.78
N GLY A 75 0.85 15.76 53.41
CA GLY A 75 0.91 15.64 54.86
C GLY A 75 0.02 16.71 55.53
N ASP A 76 0.61 17.52 56.41
CA ASP A 76 -0.09 18.60 57.15
C ASP A 76 0.02 19.98 56.44
N GLU A 77 0.64 20.05 55.25
CA GLU A 77 0.87 21.30 54.50
C GLU A 77 -0.13 21.46 53.34
N VAL A 78 -0.80 22.61 53.26
CA VAL A 78 -1.78 22.91 52.19
C VAL A 78 -1.06 23.45 50.95
N ILE A 79 -1.07 22.67 49.88
CA ILE A 79 -0.42 22.97 48.60
C ILE A 79 -1.27 23.92 47.75
N ALA A 80 -2.58 23.71 47.71
CA ALA A 80 -3.50 24.63 47.04
C ALA A 80 -4.90 24.56 47.66
N ALA A 81 -5.56 25.70 47.79
CA ALA A 81 -6.95 25.76 48.27
C ALA A 81 -7.73 26.88 47.58
N GLY A 82 -8.91 26.56 47.04
CA GLY A 82 -9.76 27.53 46.33
C GLY A 82 -11.22 27.09 46.21
N GLU A 83 -12.11 28.07 46.18
CA GLU A 83 -13.53 27.89 45.85
C GLU A 83 -13.71 27.95 44.33
N LEU A 84 -14.24 26.87 43.76
CA LEU A 84 -14.56 26.74 42.34
C LEU A 84 -16.04 27.07 42.14
N LEU A 85 -16.32 28.27 41.64
CA LEU A 85 -17.67 28.81 41.50
C LEU A 85 -18.00 29.05 40.03
N TRP A 86 -19.27 28.86 39.66
CA TRP A 86 -19.74 29.28 38.34
C TRP A 86 -19.94 30.81 38.32
N GLY A 87 -19.21 31.49 37.44
CA GLY A 87 -19.38 32.92 37.19
C GLY A 87 -20.54 33.23 36.24
N GLU A 88 -20.84 34.53 36.07
CA GLU A 88 -21.85 34.98 35.11
C GLU A 88 -21.56 34.44 33.70
N GLY A 89 -22.53 33.71 33.13
CA GLY A 89 -22.40 33.04 31.83
C GLY A 89 -21.91 31.59 31.88
N THR A 90 -22.09 30.88 33.01
CA THR A 90 -21.77 29.45 33.20
C THR A 90 -20.30 29.10 32.89
N ARG A 91 -19.36 30.00 33.20
CA ARG A 91 -17.92 29.77 33.09
C ARG A 91 -17.30 29.61 34.47
N LEU A 92 -16.42 28.65 34.65
CA LEU A 92 -15.78 28.37 35.94
C LEU A 92 -14.88 29.54 36.38
N ARG A 93 -14.91 29.88 37.66
CA ARG A 93 -14.04 30.86 38.32
C ARG A 93 -13.46 30.26 39.60
N VAL A 94 -12.24 30.65 39.94
CA VAL A 94 -11.53 30.23 41.15
C VAL A 94 -11.40 31.43 42.08
N GLU A 95 -11.92 31.32 43.31
CA GLU A 95 -11.83 32.36 44.34
C GLU A 95 -11.07 31.85 45.58
N PRO A 96 -10.35 32.73 46.31
CA PRO A 96 -9.65 32.33 47.53
C PRO A 96 -10.61 32.05 48.68
N ARG A 97 -10.47 30.87 49.31
CA ARG A 97 -11.27 30.43 50.45
C ARG A 97 -10.94 31.24 51.70
N ARG A 98 -11.96 31.75 52.42
CA ARG A 98 -11.76 32.44 53.71
C ARG A 98 -11.46 31.42 54.82
N GLY A 99 -10.31 31.56 55.48
CA GLY A 99 -9.94 30.77 56.67
C GLY A 99 -8.66 29.94 56.55
N TYR A 100 -8.06 29.87 55.36
CA TYR A 100 -6.76 29.22 55.12
C TYR A 100 -5.65 30.28 54.89
N PRO A 101 -4.39 30.03 55.29
CA PRO A 101 -3.26 30.92 55.01
C PRO A 101 -3.04 31.09 53.49
N PRO A 102 -2.23 32.06 52.99
CA PRO A 102 -2.19 32.40 51.57
C PRO A 102 -1.50 31.28 50.75
N ALA A 103 -2.23 30.21 50.49
CA ALA A 103 -1.82 29.11 49.64
C ALA A 103 -2.04 29.48 48.15
N PRO A 104 -1.26 28.90 47.22
CA PRO A 104 -1.47 29.02 45.78
C PRO A 104 -2.91 28.67 45.37
N LEU A 105 -3.51 29.47 44.49
CA LEU A 105 -4.81 29.16 43.90
C LEU A 105 -4.67 28.16 42.76
N PRO A 106 -5.59 27.17 42.63
CA PRO A 106 -5.68 26.33 41.45
C PRO A 106 -5.84 27.18 40.17
N ARG A 107 -5.05 26.88 39.13
CA ARG A 107 -4.98 27.65 37.88
C ARG A 107 -6.02 27.15 36.88
N LEU A 108 -6.94 28.00 36.42
CA LEU A 108 -7.89 27.64 35.37
C LEU A 108 -7.20 27.61 33.99
N VAL A 109 -7.24 26.46 33.32
CA VAL A 109 -6.55 26.22 32.04
C VAL A 109 -7.52 26.16 30.87
N SER A 110 -8.73 25.67 31.13
CA SER A 110 -9.82 25.68 30.16
C SER A 110 -11.11 26.19 30.83
N PRO A 111 -11.69 27.31 30.37
CA PRO A 111 -12.99 27.81 30.83
C PRO A 111 -14.16 27.40 29.91
N GLU A 112 -13.97 26.45 28.98
CA GLU A 112 -14.97 26.06 27.99
C GLU A 112 -16.10 25.21 28.60
N PRO A 113 -17.40 25.54 28.35
CA PRO A 113 -18.54 24.78 28.88
C PRO A 113 -18.49 23.27 28.57
N GLY A 114 -18.37 22.44 29.61
CA GLY A 114 -18.30 20.97 29.52
C GLY A 114 -16.90 20.39 29.34
N ARG A 115 -15.85 21.21 29.42
CA ARG A 115 -14.42 20.83 29.36
C ARG A 115 -13.58 21.69 30.31
N GLU A 116 -14.14 22.09 31.44
CA GLU A 116 -13.47 22.96 32.39
C GLU A 116 -12.37 22.19 33.13
N GLU A 117 -11.15 22.73 33.07
CA GLU A 117 -9.95 22.09 33.63
C GLU A 117 -9.14 23.11 34.44
N VAL A 118 -8.74 22.66 35.63
CA VAL A 118 -7.99 23.43 36.62
C VAL A 118 -6.71 22.66 36.95
N GLU A 119 -5.57 23.33 36.95
CA GLU A 119 -4.27 22.76 37.25
C GLU A 119 -3.78 23.21 38.64
N VAL A 120 -3.14 22.31 39.37
CA VAL A 120 -2.45 22.60 40.63
C VAL A 120 -0.97 22.27 40.46
N ASP A 121 -0.14 23.29 40.63
CA ASP A 121 1.32 23.13 40.69
C ASP A 121 1.68 22.53 42.06
N VAL A 122 2.33 21.36 42.07
CA VAL A 122 2.85 20.73 43.28
C VAL A 122 4.31 21.14 43.43
N PRO A 123 4.73 21.85 44.48
CA PRO A 123 6.10 22.34 44.60
C PRO A 123 7.16 21.22 44.63
N GLU A 124 8.24 21.36 43.86
CA GLU A 124 9.45 20.53 44.01
C GLU A 124 10.01 20.69 45.43
N GLY A 125 9.99 19.62 46.23
CA GLY A 125 10.52 19.62 47.61
C GLY A 125 9.52 19.20 48.69
N VAL A 126 8.28 18.90 48.34
CA VAL A 126 7.28 18.31 49.24
C VAL A 126 7.68 16.87 49.58
N GLY A 127 8.48 16.75 50.64
CA GLY A 127 8.97 15.55 51.34
C GLY A 127 8.95 14.20 50.59
N ALA A 128 10.13 13.68 50.24
CA ALA A 128 10.31 12.32 49.73
C ALA A 128 9.60 11.28 50.63
N GLY A 129 8.60 10.57 50.06
CA GLY A 129 7.75 9.62 50.78
C GLY A 129 6.46 10.18 51.40
N GLY A 130 6.18 11.48 51.19
CA GLY A 130 4.96 12.15 51.64
C GLY A 130 3.70 11.68 50.92
N VAL A 131 2.57 11.80 51.62
CA VAL A 131 1.23 11.46 51.10
C VAL A 131 0.55 12.74 50.64
N LEU A 132 0.18 12.82 49.35
CA LEU A 132 -0.60 13.92 48.78
C LEU A 132 -2.09 13.57 48.91
N THR A 133 -2.88 14.45 49.52
CA THR A 133 -4.33 14.29 49.72
C THR A 133 -5.08 15.41 49.01
N LEU A 134 -5.95 15.06 48.08
CA LEU A 134 -6.93 15.97 47.48
C LEU A 134 -8.28 15.77 48.14
N THR A 135 -8.86 16.87 48.63
CA THR A 135 -10.19 16.92 49.23
C THR A 135 -11.05 17.91 48.44
N TYR A 136 -12.19 17.45 47.92
CA TYR A 136 -13.16 18.27 47.21
C TYR A 136 -14.52 18.23 47.89
N GLU A 137 -14.91 19.35 48.51
CA GLU A 137 -16.21 19.52 49.18
C GLU A 137 -17.22 20.11 48.19
N TRP A 138 -18.24 19.33 47.85
CA TRP A 138 -19.35 19.82 47.04
C TRP A 138 -20.15 20.85 47.86
N GLY A 139 -20.50 22.01 47.31
CA GLY A 139 -21.13 23.13 48.04
C GLY A 139 -22.59 22.90 48.51
N HIS A 140 -22.95 21.65 48.84
CA HIS A 140 -24.30 21.21 49.21
C HIS A 140 -24.27 20.43 50.53
N GLU A 141 -25.17 20.75 51.46
CA GLU A 141 -25.09 20.37 52.90
C GLU A 141 -25.20 18.85 53.22
N ASP A 142 -25.53 17.99 52.25
CA ASP A 142 -25.73 16.54 52.47
C ASP A 142 -24.80 15.63 51.63
N THR A 143 -23.76 16.17 50.98
CA THR A 143 -22.87 15.37 50.10
C THR A 143 -21.49 15.16 50.73
N PRO A 144 -20.99 13.91 50.85
CA PRO A 144 -19.66 13.67 51.39
C PRO A 144 -18.57 14.24 50.46
N ALA A 145 -17.50 14.76 51.06
CA ALA A 145 -16.35 15.27 50.32
C ALA A 145 -15.67 14.13 49.54
N LEU A 146 -15.22 14.41 48.31
CA LEU A 146 -14.36 13.49 47.59
C LEU A 146 -12.94 13.60 48.15
N GLU A 147 -12.44 12.54 48.75
CA GLU A 147 -11.06 12.45 49.24
C GLU A 147 -10.25 11.45 48.40
N ARG A 148 -9.08 11.87 47.94
CA ARG A 148 -8.15 11.04 47.16
C ARG A 148 -6.74 11.22 47.68
N THR A 149 -6.00 10.13 47.77
CA THR A 149 -4.72 10.11 48.47
C THR A 149 -3.70 9.29 47.68
N TRP A 150 -2.50 9.84 47.48
CA TRP A 150 -1.40 9.23 46.73
C TRP A 150 -0.08 9.32 47.51
N ARG A 151 0.87 8.40 47.27
CA ARG A 151 2.23 8.46 47.85
C ARG A 151 3.23 8.89 46.78
N LEU A 152 4.07 9.87 47.09
CA LEU A 152 5.11 10.35 46.18
C LEU A 152 6.37 9.44 46.24
N PRO A 153 7.00 9.10 45.09
CA PRO A 153 8.24 8.32 45.07
C PRO A 153 9.46 9.15 45.56
N PRO A 154 10.47 8.52 46.18
CA PRO A 154 11.67 9.23 46.65
C PRO A 154 12.59 9.62 45.47
N MET A 155 13.12 10.85 45.47
CA MET A 155 14.14 11.30 44.51
C MET A 155 15.55 10.93 44.98
N GLU A 156 16.37 10.33 44.11
CA GLU A 156 17.81 10.18 44.32
C GLU A 156 18.55 11.46 43.92
N GLU A 157 19.21 12.09 44.88
CA GLU A 157 20.12 13.22 44.69
C GLU A 157 21.47 12.76 44.10
N LEU A 158 21.91 13.36 43.00
CA LEU A 158 23.33 13.44 42.56
C LEU A 158 23.83 14.84 42.96
N PRO A 159 25.10 15.10 43.40
CA PRO A 159 26.32 15.04 42.54
C PRO A 159 27.67 15.00 43.37
N PRO A 160 28.85 15.56 42.98
CA PRO A 160 29.67 15.61 41.75
C PRO A 160 31.15 15.14 41.93
N GLU A 161 31.88 15.08 40.82
CA GLU A 161 33.34 15.08 40.54
C GLU A 161 34.41 15.56 41.59
N TRP A 162 35.65 15.00 41.45
CA TRP A 162 37.01 15.29 42.05
C TRP A 162 37.42 14.35 43.21
N LEU A 163 38.58 13.66 43.28
CA LEU A 163 40.02 13.88 42.99
C LEU A 163 40.67 12.50 42.69
N GLU A 164 41.55 12.36 41.69
CA GLU A 164 43.04 12.41 41.81
C GLU A 164 43.69 11.39 42.78
N ASP A 165 44.82 10.87 42.29
CA ASP A 165 45.99 10.28 42.97
C ASP A 165 46.07 8.76 43.23
N GLU A 166 46.72 8.12 42.26
CA GLU A 166 48.10 7.62 42.36
C GLU A 166 48.57 6.70 43.54
N TRP A 167 48.96 5.48 43.14
CA TRP A 167 50.04 4.57 43.60
C TRP A 167 49.92 4.03 45.05
N VAL A 168 50.15 2.73 45.28
CA VAL A 168 51.50 2.16 45.50
C VAL A 168 51.54 0.66 45.14
N GLU A 169 52.61 0.32 44.43
CA GLU A 169 53.13 -1.01 44.15
C GLU A 169 53.33 -1.85 45.43
N THR A 170 53.10 -3.16 45.34
CA THR A 170 53.94 -4.09 46.11
C THR A 170 54.47 -5.16 45.18
N GLU A 171 55.78 -5.08 45.01
CA GLU A 171 56.65 -6.02 44.34
C GLU A 171 56.40 -7.45 44.82
N GLN A 172 56.37 -8.40 43.87
CA GLN A 172 56.95 -9.70 44.12
C GLN A 172 57.72 -10.16 42.89
N GLU A 173 59.04 -10.20 43.06
CA GLU A 173 60.04 -10.65 42.10
C GLU A 173 59.79 -12.09 41.61
N GLY A 174 60.03 -12.31 40.32
CA GLY A 174 60.11 -13.63 39.71
C GLY A 174 60.12 -13.57 38.18
N THR A 175 61.23 -13.13 37.60
CA THR A 175 61.61 -13.41 36.19
C THR A 175 62.35 -14.76 36.10
N PRO A 176 62.61 -15.36 34.91
CA PRO A 176 61.99 -15.23 33.59
C PRO A 176 61.73 -16.60 32.90
N GLU A 177 61.29 -16.56 31.64
CA GLU A 177 61.42 -17.62 30.61
C GLU A 177 60.54 -18.89 30.76
N ASP A 178 59.41 -18.91 30.05
CA ASP A 178 59.34 -19.69 28.80
C ASP A 178 58.20 -19.17 27.92
N GLU A 179 58.53 -18.93 26.66
CA GLU A 179 57.57 -18.60 25.61
C GLU A 179 56.68 -19.81 25.32
N GLY A 180 55.37 -19.58 25.27
CA GLY A 180 54.42 -20.45 24.58
C GLY A 180 53.49 -21.25 25.46
N ASP A 181 52.51 -20.59 26.11
CA ASP A 181 51.20 -21.23 26.39
C ASP A 181 50.05 -20.31 26.85
N SER A 182 50.25 -19.00 27.08
CA SER A 182 49.16 -18.14 27.62
C SER A 182 48.23 -17.46 26.60
N ALA A 183 48.31 -17.77 25.30
CA ALA A 183 47.31 -17.30 24.32
C ALA A 183 46.01 -18.13 24.33
N LEU A 184 45.96 -19.24 25.08
CA LEU A 184 44.80 -20.15 25.13
C LEU A 184 43.92 -20.01 26.37
N ALA A 185 44.23 -19.10 27.31
CA ALA A 185 43.50 -18.97 28.57
C ALA A 185 42.37 -17.92 28.59
N PHE A 186 42.19 -17.12 27.52
CA PHE A 186 41.11 -16.12 27.43
C PHE A 186 39.81 -16.63 26.78
N LEU A 187 39.71 -17.92 26.45
CA LEU A 187 38.53 -18.53 25.81
C LEU A 187 37.85 -19.58 26.71
N LEU A 188 37.55 -19.22 27.95
CA LEU A 188 36.50 -19.93 28.71
C LEU A 188 35.42 -18.92 29.11
N PRO A 189 34.25 -18.91 28.43
CA PRO A 189 33.11 -18.16 28.91
C PRO A 189 32.66 -18.79 30.22
N ARG A 190 32.86 -18.06 31.33
CA ARG A 190 32.22 -18.37 32.61
C ARG A 190 30.72 -18.12 32.42
N GLN A 191 29.98 -19.18 32.06
CA GLN A 191 28.54 -19.16 31.83
C GLN A 191 27.78 -18.77 33.11
N ALA A 192 27.36 -17.51 33.23
CA ALA A 192 26.16 -17.20 33.99
C ALA A 192 24.95 -17.85 33.25
N PRO A 193 23.98 -18.47 33.95
CA PRO A 193 22.83 -19.06 33.29
C PRO A 193 21.97 -17.96 32.64
N LEU A 194 21.80 -18.04 31.32
CA LEU A 194 20.82 -17.24 30.57
C LEU A 194 19.42 -17.66 31.05
N PRO A 195 18.57 -16.74 31.56
CA PRO A 195 17.25 -17.10 32.09
C PRO A 195 16.30 -17.46 30.95
N VAL A 196 15.87 -18.72 30.90
CA VAL A 196 14.74 -19.19 30.08
C VAL A 196 13.49 -19.13 30.95
N GLN A 197 12.44 -18.46 30.48
CA GLN A 197 11.18 -18.33 31.22
C GLN A 197 10.03 -18.96 30.43
N VAL A 198 9.27 -19.84 31.06
CA VAL A 198 8.04 -20.40 30.48
C VAL A 198 6.96 -19.31 30.46
N ASP A 199 6.26 -19.16 29.34
CA ASP A 199 5.13 -18.24 29.25
C ASP A 199 3.96 -18.76 30.12
N PRO A 200 3.45 -17.97 31.08
CA PRO A 200 2.43 -18.45 32.01
C PRO A 200 1.05 -18.64 31.36
N GLU A 201 0.75 -17.91 30.28
CA GLU A 201 -0.52 -18.04 29.56
C GLU A 201 -0.48 -19.16 28.52
N ARG A 202 0.70 -19.37 27.95
CA ARG A 202 1.01 -20.34 26.90
C ARG A 202 2.26 -21.15 27.26
N PRO A 203 2.17 -22.12 28.18
CA PRO A 203 3.33 -22.87 28.66
C PRO A 203 4.14 -23.60 27.58
N GLU A 204 3.56 -23.78 26.39
CA GLU A 204 4.26 -24.27 25.20
C GLU A 204 5.29 -23.30 24.59
N LEU A 205 5.31 -22.03 25.02
CA LEU A 205 6.23 -20.98 24.55
C LEU A 205 7.25 -20.63 25.63
N LEU A 206 8.48 -20.36 25.19
CA LEU A 206 9.59 -20.01 26.07
C LEU A 206 10.15 -18.63 25.69
N TRP A 207 10.37 -17.78 26.68
CA TRP A 207 11.04 -16.50 26.54
C TRP A 207 12.53 -16.71 26.78
N VAL A 208 13.34 -16.34 25.79
CA VAL A 208 14.80 -16.48 25.78
C VAL A 208 15.47 -15.14 25.48
N PRO A 209 16.75 -14.94 25.81
CA PRO A 209 17.47 -13.71 25.47
C PRO A 209 17.58 -13.50 23.96
N ALA A 210 17.35 -12.27 23.50
CA ALA A 210 17.36 -11.92 22.07
C ALA A 210 18.76 -11.92 21.44
N TYR A 211 19.80 -11.74 22.25
CA TYR A 211 21.20 -11.72 21.81
C TYR A 211 21.85 -13.12 21.73
N ALA A 212 21.18 -14.17 22.20
CA ALA A 212 21.73 -15.53 22.20
C ALA A 212 21.70 -16.13 20.79
N SER A 213 22.79 -16.77 20.40
CA SER A 213 22.88 -17.52 19.13
C SER A 213 21.94 -18.74 19.13
N ARG A 214 21.60 -19.27 17.94
CA ARG A 214 20.72 -20.46 17.85
C ARG A 214 21.38 -21.67 18.49
N GLU A 215 22.70 -21.81 18.38
CA GLU A 215 23.50 -22.89 18.95
C GLU A 215 23.51 -22.83 20.48
N GLU A 216 23.67 -21.63 21.04
CA GLU A 216 23.55 -21.41 22.49
C GLU A 216 22.14 -21.74 22.97
N LEU A 217 21.11 -21.28 22.26
CA LEU A 217 19.72 -21.61 22.59
C LEU A 217 19.47 -23.12 22.50
N ALA A 218 19.95 -23.79 21.46
CA ALA A 218 19.81 -25.23 21.29
C ALA A 218 20.49 -26.00 22.42
N SER A 219 21.74 -25.64 22.75
CA SER A 219 22.48 -26.22 23.87
C SER A 219 21.75 -26.02 25.21
N ARG A 220 21.11 -24.87 25.41
CA ARG A 220 20.34 -24.58 26.63
C ARG A 220 19.02 -25.34 26.70
N LEU A 221 18.25 -25.36 25.61
CA LEU A 221 16.92 -25.95 25.56
C LEU A 221 16.95 -27.48 25.51
N PHE A 222 17.91 -28.06 24.78
CA PHE A 222 17.98 -29.50 24.50
C PHE A 222 19.23 -30.18 25.05
N GLY A 223 20.24 -29.41 25.48
CA GLY A 223 21.55 -29.97 25.87
C GLY A 223 22.48 -30.23 24.70
N ASP A 224 22.07 -29.90 23.48
CA ASP A 224 22.80 -30.16 22.24
C ASP A 224 22.81 -28.92 21.34
N ALA A 225 24.00 -28.38 21.07
CA ALA A 225 24.17 -27.23 20.19
C ALA A 225 23.80 -27.52 18.73
N SER A 226 23.74 -28.80 18.31
CA SER A 226 23.35 -29.20 16.96
C SER A 226 21.82 -29.18 16.74
N ALA A 227 21.03 -29.08 17.82
CA ALA A 227 19.57 -29.06 17.79
C ALA A 227 18.97 -27.69 17.39
N VAL A 228 19.70 -26.88 16.61
CA VAL A 228 19.27 -25.54 16.15
C VAL A 228 17.97 -25.54 15.36
N GLY A 229 17.58 -26.70 14.78
CA GLY A 229 16.31 -26.87 14.06
C GLY A 229 15.12 -27.29 14.92
N ALA A 230 15.29 -27.58 16.21
CA ALA A 230 14.24 -28.12 17.06
C ALA A 230 13.26 -27.07 17.63
N PHE A 231 13.46 -25.79 17.29
CA PHE A 231 12.64 -24.67 17.73
C PHE A 231 12.51 -23.58 16.65
N ASP A 232 11.44 -22.82 16.71
CA ASP A 232 11.15 -21.68 15.84
C ASP A 232 10.94 -20.41 16.67
N PHE A 233 11.33 -19.26 16.11
CA PHE A 233 11.04 -17.96 16.72
C PHE A 233 9.57 -17.59 16.47
N GLU A 234 8.89 -17.10 17.50
CA GLU A 234 7.52 -16.59 17.40
C GLU A 234 7.52 -15.07 17.58
N LEU A 235 6.88 -14.37 16.64
CA LEU A 235 6.79 -12.92 16.67
C LEU A 235 5.69 -12.52 17.67
N ARG A 236 6.09 -12.19 18.90
CA ARG A 236 5.17 -11.88 19.99
C ARG A 236 5.73 -10.79 20.90
N THR A 237 4.85 -9.92 21.38
CA THR A 237 5.21 -8.85 22.31
C THR A 237 5.58 -9.45 23.67
N ALA A 238 6.73 -9.04 24.23
CA ALA A 238 7.15 -9.50 25.54
C ALA A 238 6.13 -9.07 26.62
N PRO A 239 5.83 -9.91 27.63
CA PRO A 239 4.90 -9.55 28.68
C PRO A 239 5.40 -8.32 29.46
N PRO A 240 4.51 -7.41 29.89
CA PRO A 240 4.87 -6.11 30.47
C PRO A 240 5.65 -6.18 31.79
N ASN A 241 5.77 -7.36 32.40
CA ASN A 241 6.51 -7.59 33.65
C ASN A 241 7.89 -8.24 33.42
N ALA A 242 8.38 -8.30 32.17
CA ALA A 242 9.72 -8.80 31.86
C ALA A 242 10.78 -7.71 32.12
N GLU A 243 11.11 -7.46 33.39
CA GLU A 243 12.27 -6.63 33.73
C GLU A 243 13.57 -7.29 33.21
N GLY A 244 14.40 -6.52 32.51
CA GLY A 244 15.74 -6.93 32.04
C GLY A 244 15.95 -6.95 30.52
N ALA A 245 17.11 -7.47 30.12
CA ALA A 245 17.65 -7.51 28.75
C ALA A 245 16.63 -7.98 27.67
N PRO A 246 16.78 -7.54 26.41
CA PRO A 246 15.82 -7.84 25.33
C PRO A 246 15.61 -9.35 25.20
N ARG A 247 14.34 -9.76 25.08
CA ARG A 247 13.92 -11.17 24.98
C ARG A 247 13.17 -11.43 23.68
N GLN A 248 13.23 -12.68 23.24
CA GLN A 248 12.49 -13.20 22.09
C GLN A 248 11.73 -14.46 22.50
N CYS A 249 10.61 -14.72 21.82
CA CYS A 249 9.78 -15.89 22.06
C CYS A 249 10.20 -17.05 21.16
N VAL A 250 10.31 -18.25 21.72
CA VAL A 250 10.57 -19.48 20.97
C VAL A 250 9.49 -20.53 21.23
N ARG A 251 9.09 -21.20 20.15
CA ARG A 251 8.24 -22.40 20.18
C ARG A 251 9.10 -23.62 19.91
N VAL A 252 9.04 -24.60 20.79
CA VAL A 252 9.72 -25.89 20.61
C VAL A 252 8.84 -26.82 19.78
N ARG A 253 9.40 -27.44 18.74
CA ARG A 253 8.63 -28.35 17.86
C ARG A 253 8.26 -29.66 18.54
N GLN A 254 9.18 -30.20 19.33
CA GLN A 254 8.98 -31.41 20.11
C GLN A 254 9.24 -31.11 21.59
N PRO A 255 8.25 -30.58 22.33
CA PRO A 255 8.41 -30.26 23.75
C PRO A 255 9.00 -31.41 24.61
N PRO A 256 8.71 -32.70 24.35
CA PRO A 256 9.35 -33.80 25.09
C PRO A 256 10.87 -33.89 24.95
N ALA A 257 11.47 -33.28 23.91
CA ALA A 257 12.91 -33.23 23.71
C ALA A 257 13.63 -32.19 24.59
N LEU A 258 12.89 -31.30 25.25
CA LEU A 258 13.45 -30.34 26.19
C LEU A 258 14.23 -31.03 27.30
N ARG A 259 15.23 -30.34 27.84
CA ARG A 259 15.93 -30.78 29.05
C ARG A 259 14.92 -31.08 30.17
N PRO A 260 15.13 -32.15 30.96
CA PRO A 260 14.17 -32.59 31.96
C PRO A 260 13.70 -31.49 32.92
N GLU A 261 14.61 -30.57 33.31
CA GLU A 261 14.30 -29.47 34.22
C GLU A 261 13.36 -28.44 33.60
N LEU A 262 13.56 -28.09 32.32
CA LEU A 262 12.69 -27.17 31.59
C LEU A 262 11.35 -27.82 31.26
N LEU A 263 11.36 -29.10 30.86
CA LEU A 263 10.13 -29.87 30.64
C LEU A 263 9.28 -29.96 31.91
N ALA A 264 9.90 -30.10 33.09
CA ALA A 264 9.21 -30.09 34.37
C ALA A 264 8.55 -28.73 34.66
N GLN A 265 9.22 -27.61 34.34
CA GLN A 265 8.63 -26.26 34.46
C GLN A 265 7.43 -26.08 33.53
N VAL A 266 7.55 -26.52 32.27
CA VAL A 266 6.44 -26.49 31.30
C VAL A 266 5.26 -27.32 31.81
N ARG A 267 5.49 -28.54 32.31
CA ARG A 267 4.45 -29.39 32.90
C ARG A 267 3.79 -28.73 34.12
N GLY A 268 4.56 -28.15 35.02
CA GLY A 268 4.03 -27.44 36.18
C GLY A 268 3.13 -26.27 35.79
N ALA A 269 3.53 -25.48 34.79
CA ALA A 269 2.71 -24.39 34.27
C ALA A 269 1.44 -24.90 33.53
N LEU A 270 1.54 -26.04 32.82
CA LEU A 270 0.38 -26.70 32.20
C LEU A 270 -0.60 -27.24 33.24
N ASP A 271 -0.13 -27.83 34.33
CA ASP A 271 -0.98 -28.34 35.42
C ASP A 271 -1.79 -27.21 36.06
N GLU A 272 -1.16 -26.08 36.36
CA GLU A 272 -1.85 -24.89 36.90
C GLU A 272 -2.86 -24.33 35.89
N ARG A 273 -2.47 -24.22 34.62
CA ARG A 273 -3.38 -23.73 33.56
C ARG A 273 -4.56 -24.66 33.35
N LEU A 274 -4.36 -25.98 33.46
CA LEU A 274 -5.41 -26.98 33.35
C LEU A 274 -6.47 -26.78 34.43
N LYS A 275 -6.06 -26.56 35.69
CA LYS A 275 -6.98 -26.29 36.81
C LYS A 275 -7.85 -25.06 36.54
N THR A 276 -7.24 -23.95 36.11
CA THR A 276 -7.95 -22.71 35.81
C THR A 276 -8.95 -22.89 34.65
N ASP A 277 -8.50 -23.50 33.56
CA ASP A 277 -9.31 -23.69 32.36
C ASP A 277 -10.45 -24.69 32.54
N VAL A 278 -10.23 -25.76 33.32
CA VAL A 278 -11.28 -26.71 33.70
C VAL A 278 -12.36 -26.00 34.51
N THR A 279 -11.98 -25.18 35.48
CA THR A 279 -12.93 -24.43 36.33
C THR A 279 -13.79 -23.50 35.47
N TRP A 280 -13.16 -22.75 34.56
CA TRP A 280 -13.87 -21.89 33.62
C TRP A 280 -14.80 -22.70 32.70
N SER A 281 -14.32 -23.79 32.13
CA SER A 281 -15.09 -24.58 31.14
C SER A 281 -16.29 -25.26 31.80
N ARG A 282 -16.12 -25.73 33.05
CA ARG A 282 -17.20 -26.26 33.86
C ARG A 282 -18.30 -25.23 34.11
N ALA A 283 -17.95 -23.98 34.41
CA ALA A 283 -18.94 -22.93 34.65
C ALA A 283 -19.84 -22.71 33.42
N TRP A 284 -19.25 -22.69 32.22
CA TRP A 284 -20.00 -22.59 30.96
C TRP A 284 -20.81 -23.83 30.62
N LEU A 285 -20.26 -25.02 30.83
CA LEU A 285 -20.99 -26.28 30.58
C LEU A 285 -22.15 -26.49 31.56
N SER A 286 -22.06 -25.93 32.77
CA SER A 286 -23.11 -26.00 33.79
C SER A 286 -24.17 -24.91 33.64
N ALA A 287 -23.99 -23.93 32.76
CA ALA A 287 -24.99 -22.88 32.53
C ALA A 287 -26.23 -23.46 31.83
N ASP A 288 -27.44 -22.99 32.16
CA ASP A 288 -28.69 -23.49 31.58
C ASP A 288 -28.75 -23.31 30.06
N PHE A 289 -28.29 -22.15 29.58
CA PHE A 289 -28.21 -21.79 28.16
C PHE A 289 -26.77 -21.41 27.79
N LEU A 290 -26.33 -21.83 26.61
CA LEU A 290 -25.04 -21.47 26.02
C LEU A 290 -25.30 -20.70 24.74
N ASP A 291 -24.92 -19.42 24.73
CA ASP A 291 -25.00 -18.60 23.53
C ASP A 291 -23.87 -18.93 22.54
N ARG A 292 -23.97 -18.38 21.33
CA ARG A 292 -22.98 -18.61 20.28
C ARG A 292 -21.56 -18.16 20.67
N PRO A 293 -21.34 -16.97 21.26
CA PRO A 293 -20.02 -16.57 21.76
C PRO A 293 -19.46 -17.51 22.83
N GLY A 294 -20.30 -17.96 23.78
CA GLY A 294 -19.91 -18.94 24.78
C GLY A 294 -19.50 -20.29 24.17
N ALA A 295 -20.24 -20.77 23.16
CA ALA A 295 -19.89 -21.98 22.43
C ALA A 295 -18.56 -21.84 21.69
N GLU A 296 -18.33 -20.73 20.98
CA GLU A 296 -17.07 -20.45 20.28
C GLU A 296 -15.88 -20.33 21.24
N ALA A 297 -16.07 -19.75 22.43
CA ALA A 297 -15.04 -19.65 23.45
C ALA A 297 -14.66 -21.02 24.06
N LEU A 298 -15.64 -21.93 24.26
CA LEU A 298 -15.38 -23.32 24.63
C LEU A 298 -14.60 -24.06 23.54
N VAL A 299 -14.96 -23.86 22.27
CA VAL A 299 -14.25 -24.45 21.12
C VAL A 299 -12.82 -23.94 21.04
N LYS A 300 -12.58 -22.63 21.13
CA LYS A 300 -11.23 -22.03 21.15
C LYS A 300 -10.37 -22.67 22.26
N ARG A 301 -10.92 -22.81 23.46
CA ARG A 301 -10.20 -23.40 24.61
C ARG A 301 -9.93 -24.90 24.40
N GLY A 302 -10.89 -25.65 23.86
CA GLY A 302 -10.68 -27.05 23.49
C GLY A 302 -9.61 -27.23 22.41
N LEU A 303 -9.62 -26.39 21.37
CA LEU A 303 -8.59 -26.36 20.33
C LEU A 303 -7.20 -26.01 20.90
N ARG A 304 -7.12 -25.07 21.85
CA ARG A 304 -5.88 -24.77 22.56
C ARG A 304 -5.32 -25.98 23.29
N TRP A 305 -6.15 -26.71 24.03
CA TRP A 305 -5.73 -27.95 24.68
C TRP A 305 -5.37 -29.05 23.69
N SER A 306 -6.01 -29.09 22.52
CA SER A 306 -5.66 -30.06 21.47
C SER A 306 -4.23 -29.88 20.94
N GLN A 307 -3.69 -28.66 20.94
CA GLN A 307 -2.28 -28.43 20.55
C GLN A 307 -1.28 -29.04 21.54
N ARG A 308 -1.75 -29.47 22.73
CA ARG A 308 -0.93 -30.02 23.82
C ARG A 308 -1.08 -31.54 23.92
N SER A 309 -1.64 -32.19 22.90
CA SER A 309 -1.86 -33.65 22.85
C SER A 309 -0.56 -34.48 22.89
N GLU A 310 0.56 -33.89 22.52
CA GLU A 310 1.87 -34.57 22.46
C GLU A 310 2.65 -34.49 23.79
N ILE A 311 2.20 -33.67 24.74
CA ILE A 311 2.84 -33.50 26.04
C ILE A 311 2.13 -34.40 27.06
N PRO A 312 2.81 -35.44 27.58
CA PRO A 312 2.25 -36.26 28.64
C PRO A 312 2.36 -35.56 30.00
N ASP A 313 1.30 -35.66 30.79
CA ASP A 313 1.22 -35.26 32.19
C ASP A 313 1.99 -36.26 33.10
N GLY A 314 1.97 -36.02 34.41
CA GLY A 314 2.65 -36.87 35.39
C GLY A 314 2.19 -38.34 35.42
N SER A 315 1.05 -38.67 34.82
CA SER A 315 0.52 -40.04 34.69
C SER A 315 0.83 -40.69 33.33
N GLY A 316 1.50 -39.98 32.43
CA GLY A 316 1.76 -40.42 31.06
C GLY A 316 0.58 -40.19 30.10
N GLN A 317 -0.50 -39.56 30.55
CA GLN A 317 -1.67 -39.22 29.72
C GLN A 317 -1.46 -37.86 29.04
N SER A 318 -1.99 -37.66 27.83
CA SER A 318 -1.88 -36.34 27.19
C SER A 318 -2.69 -35.28 27.94
N TYR A 319 -2.18 -34.04 28.01
CA TYR A 319 -2.93 -32.93 28.63
C TYR A 319 -4.29 -32.67 27.96
N PHE A 320 -4.41 -32.95 26.66
CA PHE A 320 -5.70 -32.86 25.96
C PHE A 320 -6.69 -33.91 26.46
N ASP A 321 -6.26 -35.17 26.59
CA ASP A 321 -7.11 -36.25 27.11
C ASP A 321 -7.49 -35.98 28.58
N SER A 322 -6.56 -35.45 29.38
CA SER A 322 -6.81 -35.09 30.78
C SER A 322 -7.83 -33.94 30.89
N TYR A 323 -7.76 -32.95 30.01
CA TYR A 323 -8.78 -31.90 29.90
C TYR A 323 -10.16 -32.47 29.54
N LEU A 324 -10.25 -33.28 28.48
CA LEU A 324 -11.51 -33.90 28.04
C LEU A 324 -12.11 -34.82 29.11
N GLN A 325 -11.27 -35.64 29.75
CA GLN A 325 -11.69 -36.53 30.84
C GLN A 325 -12.26 -35.75 32.02
N THR A 326 -11.61 -34.64 32.38
CA THR A 326 -12.11 -33.81 33.47
C THR A 326 -13.47 -33.20 33.13
N LEU A 327 -13.73 -32.82 31.88
CA LEU A 327 -15.00 -32.21 31.48
C LEU A 327 -16.15 -33.19 31.22
N ALA A 328 -15.86 -34.49 31.03
CA ALA A 328 -16.83 -35.50 30.65
C ALA A 328 -18.13 -35.52 31.50
N PRO A 329 -18.10 -35.42 32.85
CA PRO A 329 -19.32 -35.45 33.66
C PRO A 329 -20.29 -34.31 33.35
N TRP A 330 -19.77 -33.12 32.97
CA TRP A 330 -20.58 -31.95 32.64
C TRP A 330 -21.03 -31.95 31.19
N ARG A 331 -20.18 -32.46 30.29
CA ARG A 331 -20.53 -32.67 28.88
C ARG A 331 -21.73 -33.62 28.75
N ASP A 332 -21.69 -34.73 29.47
CA ASP A 332 -22.66 -35.83 29.34
C ASP A 332 -23.99 -35.52 30.06
N ALA A 333 -24.06 -34.46 30.86
CA ALA A 333 -25.23 -34.07 31.66
C ALA A 333 -26.21 -33.08 30.97
N LYS A 334 -25.89 -32.54 29.78
CA LYS A 334 -26.76 -31.57 29.06
C LYS A 334 -28.04 -32.24 28.50
N PRO A 335 -29.25 -31.65 28.61
CA PRO A 335 -30.51 -32.32 28.28
C PRO A 335 -30.80 -32.47 26.78
N LEU A 336 -31.54 -33.54 26.45
CA LEU A 336 -32.07 -33.91 25.14
C LEU A 336 -32.96 -32.84 24.50
N GLY A 337 -32.68 -32.48 23.24
CA GLY A 337 -33.68 -31.89 22.36
C GLY A 337 -34.74 -32.94 21.96
N LEU A 338 -35.97 -32.47 21.70
CA LEU A 338 -37.13 -33.25 21.27
C LEU A 338 -36.90 -33.96 19.93
N LEU A 339 -36.23 -35.11 19.94
CA LEU A 339 -36.33 -36.23 19.01
C LEU A 339 -35.35 -37.29 19.52
N GLY A 340 -35.90 -38.40 20.01
CA GLY A 340 -35.10 -39.45 20.62
C GLY A 340 -34.11 -40.05 19.62
N ASP A 341 -32.82 -39.88 19.90
CA ASP A 341 -31.78 -40.87 19.64
C ASP A 341 -30.54 -40.57 20.51
N THR A 342 -29.93 -41.63 21.02
CA THR A 342 -28.85 -41.70 22.02
C THR A 342 -27.51 -41.05 21.60
N LEU A 343 -27.29 -39.76 21.88
CA LEU A 343 -26.08 -39.05 21.38
C LEU A 343 -25.49 -37.90 22.26
N ALA A 344 -25.51 -37.98 23.60
CA ALA A 344 -24.83 -37.00 24.47
C ALA A 344 -23.27 -37.07 24.48
N GLN A 345 -22.65 -37.91 23.65
CA GLN A 345 -21.21 -38.20 23.74
C GLN A 345 -20.29 -37.28 22.92
N ASP A 346 -20.82 -36.42 22.05
CA ASP A 346 -20.05 -35.95 20.90
C ASP A 346 -20.06 -34.42 20.67
N TRP A 347 -20.20 -33.60 21.72
CA TRP A 347 -20.13 -32.13 21.66
C TRP A 347 -21.16 -31.42 20.76
N HIS A 348 -22.16 -32.13 20.23
CA HIS A 348 -23.17 -31.60 19.29
C HIS A 348 -24.01 -30.47 19.87
N PHE A 349 -24.12 -30.37 21.20
CA PHE A 349 -24.84 -29.28 21.87
C PHE A 349 -24.20 -27.89 21.64
N LEU A 350 -22.96 -27.83 21.14
CA LEU A 350 -22.33 -26.57 20.71
C LEU A 350 -22.82 -26.10 19.32
N GLY A 351 -23.74 -26.83 18.68
CA GLY A 351 -24.29 -26.49 17.37
C GLY A 351 -23.26 -26.53 16.24
N GLU A 352 -23.38 -25.63 15.26
CA GLU A 352 -22.45 -25.52 14.13
C GLU A 352 -21.00 -25.21 14.55
N ALA A 353 -20.79 -24.65 15.75
CA ALA A 353 -19.45 -24.38 16.28
C ALA A 353 -18.70 -25.65 16.73
N SER A 354 -19.37 -26.81 16.83
CA SER A 354 -18.81 -28.05 17.37
C SER A 354 -17.78 -28.73 16.45
N GLU A 355 -17.90 -28.55 15.13
CA GLU A 355 -17.12 -29.29 14.13
C GLU A 355 -15.59 -29.21 14.35
N PRO A 356 -14.97 -28.02 14.55
CA PRO A 356 -13.54 -27.91 14.79
C PRO A 356 -13.04 -28.74 15.97
N LEU A 357 -13.80 -28.74 17.07
CA LEU A 357 -13.44 -29.48 18.28
C LEU A 357 -13.61 -30.99 18.06
N GLN A 358 -14.68 -31.42 17.39
CA GLN A 358 -14.88 -32.83 17.05
C GLN A 358 -13.77 -33.36 16.14
N LYS A 359 -13.35 -32.58 15.14
CA LYS A 359 -12.23 -32.90 14.25
C LYS A 359 -10.92 -33.00 15.03
N ALA A 360 -10.63 -32.04 15.92
CA ALA A 360 -9.44 -32.10 16.77
C ALA A 360 -9.43 -33.31 17.72
N ILE A 361 -10.58 -33.69 18.29
CA ILE A 361 -10.69 -34.91 19.11
C ILE A 361 -10.41 -36.15 18.26
N ALA A 362 -11.03 -36.27 17.08
CA ALA A 362 -10.83 -37.40 16.18
C ALA A 362 -9.35 -37.60 15.78
N LEU A 363 -8.64 -36.49 15.55
CA LEU A 363 -7.25 -36.51 15.08
C LEU A 363 -6.21 -36.62 16.21
N ARG A 364 -6.48 -36.08 17.40
CA ARG A 364 -5.45 -35.85 18.44
C ARG A 364 -5.70 -36.57 19.77
N SER A 365 -6.91 -37.03 20.04
CA SER A 365 -7.18 -37.81 21.26
C SER A 365 -6.84 -39.28 21.03
N LYS A 366 -6.08 -39.88 21.95
CA LYS A 366 -5.81 -41.33 21.92
C LYS A 366 -6.91 -42.14 22.63
N ARG A 367 -7.71 -41.48 23.46
CA ARG A 367 -8.66 -42.12 24.38
C ARG A 367 -10.13 -41.88 24.00
N TRP A 368 -10.43 -40.74 23.41
CA TRP A 368 -11.78 -40.34 23.03
C TRP A 368 -11.97 -40.49 21.51
N LYS A 369 -13.10 -41.04 21.09
CA LYS A 369 -13.49 -41.15 19.68
C LYS A 369 -14.79 -40.37 19.46
N THR A 370 -14.87 -39.67 18.35
CA THR A 370 -16.08 -38.98 17.88
C THR A 370 -16.71 -39.75 16.73
N ARG A 371 -17.99 -39.50 16.42
CA ARG A 371 -18.64 -40.00 15.19
C ARG A 371 -18.32 -39.15 13.98
N TYR A 372 -17.62 -38.03 14.16
CA TYR A 372 -17.15 -37.19 13.09
C TYR A 372 -16.25 -38.02 12.16
N THR A 373 -16.71 -38.21 10.94
CA THR A 373 -15.93 -38.87 9.90
C THR A 373 -15.10 -37.80 9.23
N ILE A 374 -13.77 -37.94 9.29
CA ILE A 374 -12.82 -37.04 8.65
C ILE A 374 -13.04 -37.18 7.12
N THR A 375 -13.80 -36.26 6.54
CA THR A 375 -14.21 -36.29 5.12
C THR A 375 -13.05 -35.99 4.17
N ASP A 376 -11.99 -35.37 4.69
CA ASP A 376 -10.74 -35.06 4.02
C ASP A 376 -9.63 -36.09 4.34
N GLY A 377 -9.97 -37.27 4.88
CA GLY A 377 -9.03 -38.32 5.27
C GLY A 377 -8.35 -39.09 4.12
N SER A 378 -8.07 -38.42 3.00
CA SER A 378 -7.17 -38.92 1.96
C SER A 378 -5.72 -38.74 2.44
N PRO A 379 -4.75 -39.61 2.03
CA PRO A 379 -3.33 -39.34 2.30
C PRO A 379 -2.89 -37.96 1.79
N VAL A 380 -3.59 -37.43 0.79
CA VAL A 380 -3.43 -36.07 0.25
C VAL A 380 -4.71 -35.27 0.47
N LEU A 381 -4.62 -34.12 1.15
CA LEU A 381 -5.73 -33.18 1.34
C LEU A 381 -6.03 -32.44 0.05
N SER A 382 -7.30 -32.10 -0.18
CA SER A 382 -7.76 -31.41 -1.39
C SER A 382 -7.76 -29.88 -1.24
N PRO A 383 -7.59 -29.14 -2.35
CA PRO A 383 -7.88 -27.70 -2.39
C PRO A 383 -9.27 -27.39 -1.82
N GLY A 384 -9.33 -26.48 -0.85
CA GLY A 384 -10.54 -26.07 -0.14
C GLY A 384 -10.75 -26.74 1.22
N ASP A 385 -9.94 -27.73 1.59
CA ASP A 385 -10.01 -28.36 2.92
C ASP A 385 -9.55 -27.39 4.02
N VAL A 386 -10.20 -27.47 5.18
CA VAL A 386 -9.89 -26.63 6.36
C VAL A 386 -8.95 -27.38 7.28
N VAL A 387 -7.78 -26.79 7.51
CA VAL A 387 -6.69 -27.43 8.29
C VAL A 387 -6.44 -26.76 9.64
N GLY A 388 -7.00 -25.58 9.85
CA GLY A 388 -6.91 -24.87 11.11
C GLY A 388 -7.79 -23.63 11.17
N ARG A 389 -7.69 -22.92 12.29
CA ARG A 389 -8.36 -21.64 12.52
C ARG A 389 -7.41 -20.64 13.17
N PHE A 390 -7.51 -19.39 12.74
CA PHE A 390 -6.95 -18.24 13.43
C PHE A 390 -8.00 -17.62 14.35
N TYR A 391 -7.62 -17.22 15.56
CA TYR A 391 -8.48 -16.49 16.50
C TYR A 391 -7.86 -15.15 16.85
N PHE A 392 -8.62 -14.08 16.65
CA PHE A 392 -8.25 -12.73 17.07
C PHE A 392 -8.34 -12.57 18.60
N PRO A 393 -7.68 -11.55 19.17
CA PRO A 393 -7.77 -11.23 20.60
C PRO A 393 -9.19 -10.94 21.08
N ASP A 394 -10.04 -10.36 20.22
CA ASP A 394 -11.45 -10.04 20.49
C ASP A 394 -12.37 -11.29 20.49
N GLY A 395 -11.84 -12.46 20.11
CA GLY A 395 -12.56 -13.72 20.04
C GLY A 395 -13.07 -14.11 18.66
N ALA A 396 -13.04 -13.21 17.66
CA ALA A 396 -13.39 -13.55 16.28
C ALA A 396 -12.44 -14.60 15.70
N SER A 397 -12.89 -15.37 14.70
CA SER A 397 -12.06 -16.42 14.09
C SER A 397 -12.21 -16.56 12.58
N VAL A 398 -11.14 -17.03 11.94
CA VAL A 398 -11.04 -17.24 10.49
C VAL A 398 -10.49 -18.63 10.21
N HIS A 399 -11.05 -19.30 9.20
CA HIS A 399 -10.58 -20.61 8.74
C HIS A 399 -9.30 -20.49 7.90
N VAL A 400 -8.42 -21.46 8.05
CA VAL A 400 -7.25 -21.64 7.19
C VAL A 400 -7.56 -22.75 6.17
N TYR A 401 -7.61 -22.37 4.91
CA TYR A 401 -7.95 -23.25 3.79
C TYR A 401 -6.70 -23.63 3.00
N LEU A 402 -6.64 -24.87 2.52
CA LEU A 402 -5.64 -25.27 1.53
C LEU A 402 -6.02 -24.79 0.13
N GLN A 403 -5.03 -24.40 -0.67
CA GLN A 403 -5.24 -24.03 -2.07
C GLN A 403 -4.58 -25.02 -3.04
N GLU A 404 -3.30 -25.33 -2.86
CA GLU A 404 -2.56 -26.18 -3.79
C GLU A 404 -1.52 -27.02 -3.04
N LEU A 405 -1.35 -28.29 -3.43
CA LEU A 405 -0.22 -29.11 -2.98
C LEU A 405 1.03 -28.70 -3.75
N LEU A 406 2.02 -28.18 -3.03
CA LEU A 406 3.26 -27.65 -3.59
C LEU A 406 4.43 -28.64 -3.54
N THR A 407 4.49 -29.48 -2.51
CA THR A 407 5.58 -30.46 -2.35
C THR A 407 5.15 -31.68 -1.54
N GLU A 408 5.78 -32.80 -1.80
CA GLU A 408 5.65 -34.04 -1.03
C GLU A 408 7.03 -34.65 -0.83
N GLU A 409 7.41 -34.89 0.42
CA GLU A 409 8.75 -35.34 0.79
C GLU A 409 8.70 -36.40 1.89
N ARG A 410 9.82 -37.10 2.11
CA ARG A 410 9.91 -38.18 3.11
C ARG A 410 10.24 -37.71 4.53
N THR A 411 10.71 -36.48 4.68
CA THR A 411 11.04 -35.89 5.98
C THR A 411 10.52 -34.45 6.07
N GLU A 412 10.25 -33.99 7.28
CA GLU A 412 9.77 -32.63 7.57
C GLU A 412 10.76 -31.59 7.02
N GLU A 413 12.05 -31.77 7.26
CA GLU A 413 13.09 -30.81 6.90
C GLU A 413 13.20 -30.65 5.37
N ARG A 414 13.04 -31.74 4.62
CA ARG A 414 13.07 -31.68 3.15
C ARG A 414 11.83 -30.97 2.59
N ALA A 415 10.66 -31.29 3.14
CA ALA A 415 9.41 -30.61 2.77
C ALA A 415 9.53 -29.11 3.04
N GLU A 416 10.07 -28.76 4.20
CA GLU A 416 10.24 -27.38 4.63
C GLU A 416 11.25 -26.60 3.78
N ILE A 417 12.43 -27.17 3.49
CA ILE A 417 13.43 -26.53 2.62
C ILE A 417 12.82 -26.23 1.25
N ARG A 418 12.10 -27.20 0.65
CA ARG A 418 11.43 -26.96 -0.64
C ARG A 418 10.35 -25.90 -0.51
N LEU A 419 9.50 -26.02 0.50
CA LEU A 419 8.34 -25.17 0.65
C LEU A 419 8.72 -23.73 0.97
N ARG A 420 9.79 -23.45 1.73
CA ARG A 420 10.31 -22.08 1.95
C ARG A 420 10.84 -21.45 0.67
N ASN A 421 11.49 -22.25 -0.19
CA ASN A 421 12.23 -21.77 -1.34
C ASN A 421 11.43 -21.66 -2.65
N LEU A 422 10.11 -21.85 -2.63
CA LEU A 422 9.24 -21.68 -3.81
C LEU A 422 8.80 -20.21 -3.96
N PRO A 423 8.57 -19.69 -5.18
CA PRO A 423 7.81 -18.46 -5.42
C PRO A 423 6.37 -18.78 -5.90
N PRO A 424 5.33 -17.98 -5.57
CA PRO A 424 5.29 -16.75 -4.74
C PRO A 424 5.09 -17.00 -3.24
N ASN A 425 5.61 -16.13 -2.37
CA ASN A 425 5.70 -16.28 -0.90
C ASN A 425 4.37 -16.03 -0.16
N GLY A 426 3.30 -16.74 -0.53
CA GLY A 426 2.06 -16.76 0.24
C GLY A 426 2.16 -17.59 1.54
N PRO A 427 1.11 -17.61 2.38
CA PRO A 427 1.06 -18.45 3.56
C PRO A 427 1.15 -19.92 3.15
N ARG A 428 1.92 -20.72 3.89
CA ARG A 428 2.19 -22.12 3.56
C ARG A 428 2.06 -23.00 4.78
N VAL A 429 1.57 -24.23 4.61
CA VAL A 429 1.46 -25.22 5.68
C VAL A 429 2.09 -26.54 5.27
N ILE A 430 2.81 -27.17 6.19
CA ILE A 430 3.29 -28.55 6.04
C ILE A 430 2.46 -29.42 6.96
N ILE A 431 1.90 -30.51 6.43
CA ILE A 431 1.06 -31.44 7.16
C ILE A 431 1.67 -32.85 7.02
N PRO A 432 1.92 -33.55 8.13
CA PRO A 432 2.36 -34.94 8.09
C PRO A 432 1.20 -35.86 7.67
N GLY A 433 1.47 -36.76 6.73
CA GLY A 433 0.56 -37.82 6.31
C GLY A 433 0.74 -39.09 7.13
N GLU A 434 -0.34 -39.88 7.26
CA GLU A 434 -0.30 -41.19 7.93
C GLU A 434 0.62 -42.20 7.24
N ASP A 435 0.93 -41.96 5.96
CA ASP A 435 1.84 -42.76 5.15
C ASP A 435 3.33 -42.41 5.33
N GLY A 436 3.65 -41.53 6.29
CA GLY A 436 5.01 -41.13 6.61
C GLY A 436 5.59 -40.07 5.67
N HIS A 437 4.78 -39.52 4.76
CA HIS A 437 5.15 -38.41 3.88
C HIS A 437 4.74 -37.06 4.47
N TRP A 438 5.56 -36.04 4.22
CA TRP A 438 5.32 -34.66 4.61
C TRP A 438 4.88 -33.84 3.40
N ARG A 439 3.70 -33.24 3.47
CA ARG A 439 3.06 -32.55 2.35
C ARG A 439 2.96 -31.06 2.62
N GLY A 440 3.55 -30.27 1.74
CA GLY A 440 3.52 -28.82 1.81
C GLY A 440 2.47 -28.24 0.88
N TYR A 441 1.63 -27.36 1.39
CA TYR A 441 0.53 -26.73 0.68
C TYR A 441 0.62 -25.20 0.75
N SER A 442 0.09 -24.51 -0.26
CA SER A 442 -0.32 -23.11 -0.11
C SER A 442 -1.60 -23.01 0.71
N ALA A 443 -1.69 -21.97 1.52
CA ALA A 443 -2.80 -21.71 2.43
C ALA A 443 -3.37 -20.30 2.24
N ASP A 444 -4.64 -20.13 2.63
CA ASP A 444 -5.38 -18.88 2.48
C ASP A 444 -6.40 -18.67 3.62
N PHE A 445 -6.71 -17.40 3.90
CA PHE A 445 -7.67 -16.96 4.90
C PHE A 445 -8.89 -16.37 4.17
N ARG A 446 -10.03 -17.07 4.14
CA ARG A 446 -11.24 -16.50 3.52
C ARG A 446 -11.85 -15.45 4.45
N LEU A 447 -11.52 -14.19 4.21
CA LEU A 447 -12.02 -13.05 4.98
C LEU A 447 -13.31 -12.49 4.38
N ALA A 448 -14.25 -12.11 5.25
CA ALA A 448 -15.36 -11.25 4.87
C ALA A 448 -14.83 -9.85 4.52
N ALA A 449 -15.52 -9.12 3.63
CA ALA A 449 -15.09 -7.78 3.25
C ALA A 449 -15.01 -6.85 4.48
N GLY A 450 -13.82 -6.33 4.78
CA GLY A 450 -13.55 -5.47 5.94
C GLY A 450 -13.18 -6.22 7.24
N ALA A 451 -13.07 -7.55 7.21
CA ALA A 451 -12.53 -8.30 8.34
C ALA A 451 -11.01 -8.08 8.46
N PRO A 452 -10.46 -8.06 9.69
CA PRO A 452 -9.02 -7.93 9.92
C PRO A 452 -8.24 -9.08 9.26
N GLU A 453 -7.05 -8.77 8.72
CA GLU A 453 -6.17 -9.77 8.09
C GLU A 453 -5.39 -10.53 9.19
N PRO A 454 -5.49 -11.86 9.31
CA PRO A 454 -4.86 -12.63 10.38
C PRO A 454 -3.37 -12.36 10.58
N LEU A 455 -2.64 -12.10 9.49
CA LEU A 455 -1.19 -11.88 9.52
C LEU A 455 -0.79 -10.50 10.09
N ASP A 456 -1.70 -9.53 10.10
CA ASP A 456 -1.48 -8.19 10.65
C ASP A 456 -1.72 -8.12 12.16
N HIS A 457 -2.17 -9.22 12.77
CA HIS A 457 -2.50 -9.31 14.19
C HIS A 457 -1.58 -10.31 14.92
N PRO A 458 -0.34 -9.92 15.29
CA PRO A 458 0.63 -10.82 15.92
C PRO A 458 0.18 -11.35 17.29
N GLU A 459 -0.79 -10.68 17.93
CA GLU A 459 -1.41 -11.09 19.19
C GLU A 459 -2.45 -12.23 19.05
N GLY A 460 -2.85 -12.59 17.81
CA GLY A 460 -3.82 -13.66 17.56
C GLY A 460 -3.18 -15.05 17.48
N ASP A 461 -4.02 -16.09 17.54
CA ASP A 461 -3.58 -17.48 17.67
C ASP A 461 -4.02 -18.38 16.51
N PHE A 462 -3.08 -19.16 15.97
CA PHE A 462 -3.40 -20.30 15.10
C PHE A 462 -3.60 -21.59 15.91
N TYR A 463 -4.67 -22.31 15.62
CA TYR A 463 -4.93 -23.65 16.13
C TYR A 463 -5.12 -24.64 14.96
N TRP A 464 -4.27 -25.66 14.90
CA TRP A 464 -4.21 -26.62 13.79
C TRP A 464 -4.94 -27.92 14.11
N TYR A 465 -5.74 -28.43 13.18
CA TYR A 465 -6.47 -29.68 13.38
C TYR A 465 -5.55 -30.89 13.28
N TYR A 466 -4.62 -30.89 12.31
CA TYR A 466 -3.66 -31.97 12.11
C TYR A 466 -2.45 -31.81 13.04
N PRO A 467 -2.11 -32.81 13.86
CA PRO A 467 -0.90 -32.81 14.67
C PRO A 467 0.37 -32.70 13.80
N GLY A 468 1.42 -32.06 14.34
CA GLY A 468 2.66 -31.79 13.60
C GLY A 468 2.56 -30.77 12.45
N THR A 469 1.45 -30.02 12.32
CA THR A 469 1.34 -28.98 11.27
C THR A 469 2.34 -27.86 11.49
N VAL A 470 3.18 -27.58 10.49
CA VAL A 470 4.10 -26.45 10.47
C VAL A 470 3.52 -25.34 9.61
N PHE A 471 3.45 -24.12 10.15
CA PHE A 471 3.02 -22.95 9.40
C PHE A 471 4.20 -22.06 9.07
N ILE A 472 4.31 -21.70 7.79
CA ILE A 472 5.32 -20.79 7.26
C ILE A 472 4.57 -19.54 6.84
N ARG A 473 4.80 -18.45 7.59
CA ARG A 473 4.23 -17.14 7.26
C ARG A 473 4.87 -16.62 5.96
N PRO A 474 4.16 -15.77 5.21
CA PRO A 474 4.80 -14.92 4.22
C PRO A 474 6.01 -14.23 4.84
N ASP A 475 7.12 -14.20 4.11
CA ASP A 475 8.37 -13.54 4.52
C ASP A 475 9.01 -14.04 5.83
N ASP A 476 8.63 -15.23 6.31
CA ASP A 476 9.35 -15.94 7.38
C ASP A 476 10.62 -16.60 6.82
N TRP A 477 11.73 -15.89 6.91
CA TRP A 477 13.05 -16.30 6.41
C TRP A 477 13.93 -16.87 7.53
N ARG A 478 14.56 -18.02 7.31
CA ARG A 478 15.40 -18.66 8.34
C ARG A 478 16.86 -18.24 8.25
N LEU A 479 17.28 -17.41 9.19
CA LEU A 479 18.69 -17.11 9.41
C LEU A 479 19.37 -18.22 10.24
N GLY A 480 20.60 -18.59 9.86
CA GLY A 480 21.53 -19.30 10.77
C GLY A 480 21.43 -20.83 10.83
N MET A 481 20.83 -21.51 9.85
CA MET A 481 20.84 -22.99 9.79
C MET A 481 22.05 -23.59 9.02
N GLY A 482 22.85 -22.73 8.38
CA GLY A 482 23.95 -23.14 7.50
C GLY A 482 23.51 -23.93 6.26
N SER A 483 24.46 -24.37 5.42
CA SER A 483 24.19 -25.24 4.27
C SER A 483 23.70 -26.63 4.67
N GLY A 484 23.94 -27.04 5.92
CA GLY A 484 23.80 -28.42 6.39
C GLY A 484 24.88 -29.36 5.83
N THR A 485 24.76 -30.65 6.15
CA THR A 485 25.65 -31.71 5.65
C THR A 485 24.83 -32.79 4.92
N GLY A 486 25.48 -33.58 4.06
CA GLY A 486 24.87 -34.72 3.37
C GLY A 486 23.75 -34.35 2.40
N GLU A 487 22.61 -35.06 2.47
CA GLU A 487 21.51 -34.95 1.50
C GLU A 487 20.79 -33.59 1.50
N LEU A 488 20.76 -32.89 2.64
CA LEU A 488 20.12 -31.57 2.76
C LEU A 488 20.92 -30.49 2.04
N ALA A 489 22.25 -30.55 2.10
CA ALA A 489 23.12 -29.67 1.34
C ALA A 489 22.93 -29.87 -0.16
N ALA A 490 22.84 -31.12 -0.62
CA ALA A 490 22.56 -31.46 -2.01
C ALA A 490 21.18 -30.94 -2.47
N LEU A 491 20.15 -31.01 -1.61
CA LEU A 491 18.83 -30.47 -1.90
C LEU A 491 18.87 -28.94 -2.07
N ARG A 492 19.53 -28.21 -1.16
CA ARG A 492 19.68 -26.75 -1.26
C ARG A 492 20.44 -26.34 -2.52
N GLN A 493 21.53 -27.04 -2.84
CA GLN A 493 22.28 -26.79 -4.08
C GLN A 493 21.42 -27.01 -5.32
N ALA A 494 20.59 -28.06 -5.33
CA ALA A 494 19.68 -28.34 -6.45
C ALA A 494 18.60 -27.25 -6.61
N ILE A 495 18.07 -26.73 -5.50
CA ILE A 495 17.11 -25.61 -5.49
C ILE A 495 17.78 -24.36 -6.05
N LEU A 496 18.96 -24.01 -5.55
CA LEU A 496 19.72 -22.84 -6.02
C LEU A 496 19.98 -22.93 -7.53
N THR A 497 20.52 -24.07 -7.97
CA THR A 497 20.86 -24.30 -9.39
C THR A 497 19.63 -24.19 -10.28
N ALA A 498 18.50 -24.75 -9.85
CA ALA A 498 17.24 -24.66 -10.60
C ALA A 498 16.67 -23.24 -10.66
N ALA A 499 16.80 -22.47 -9.58
CA ALA A 499 16.37 -21.08 -9.53
C ALA A 499 17.23 -20.19 -10.43
N LEU A 500 18.56 -20.28 -10.32
CA LEU A 500 19.50 -19.55 -11.17
C LEU A 500 19.32 -19.87 -12.66
N ALA A 501 19.08 -21.14 -13.00
CA ALA A 501 18.87 -21.54 -14.40
C ALA A 501 17.56 -21.04 -15.02
N ARG A 502 16.55 -20.73 -14.20
CA ARG A 502 15.24 -20.22 -14.63
C ARG A 502 15.13 -18.70 -14.57
N ALA A 503 15.95 -18.08 -13.73
CA ALA A 503 15.94 -16.64 -13.55
C ALA A 503 16.55 -15.94 -14.76
N THR A 504 15.84 -14.94 -15.26
CA THR A 504 16.32 -14.02 -16.29
C THR A 504 15.94 -12.60 -15.88
N PRO A 505 16.56 -11.55 -16.45
CA PRO A 505 16.13 -10.17 -16.18
C PRO A 505 14.64 -9.94 -16.48
N GLU A 506 14.05 -10.70 -17.40
CA GLU A 506 12.62 -10.68 -17.72
C GLU A 506 11.74 -11.43 -16.71
N THR A 507 12.30 -12.45 -16.06
CA THR A 507 11.59 -13.32 -15.12
C THR A 507 12.45 -13.60 -13.88
N PRO A 508 12.65 -12.62 -12.98
CA PRO A 508 13.47 -12.77 -11.77
C PRO A 508 12.76 -13.52 -10.64
N GLU A 509 11.45 -13.77 -10.75
CA GLU A 509 10.60 -14.38 -9.72
C GLU A 509 11.12 -15.71 -9.16
N PRO A 510 11.76 -16.61 -9.95
CA PRO A 510 12.39 -17.83 -9.43
C PRO A 510 13.37 -17.59 -8.28
N LEU A 511 13.98 -16.40 -8.20
CA LEU A 511 14.93 -16.04 -7.14
C LEU A 511 14.26 -15.48 -5.88
N PHE A 512 13.07 -14.88 -6.00
CA PHE A 512 12.42 -14.18 -4.88
C PHE A 512 11.98 -15.11 -3.75
N GLY A 513 11.78 -16.40 -4.05
CA GLY A 513 11.47 -17.41 -3.05
C GLY A 513 12.67 -17.87 -2.23
N LEU A 514 13.91 -17.57 -2.63
CA LEU A 514 15.09 -18.17 -2.00
C LEU A 514 15.35 -17.62 -0.58
N ASP A 515 15.52 -18.54 0.36
CA ASP A 515 15.81 -18.30 1.77
C ASP A 515 17.33 -18.19 2.01
N TYR A 516 17.74 -17.66 3.18
CA TYR A 516 19.15 -17.39 3.50
C TYR A 516 20.05 -18.62 3.41
N ASP A 517 19.54 -19.79 3.77
CA ASP A 517 20.31 -21.03 3.75
C ASP A 517 20.67 -21.46 2.32
N VAL A 518 19.76 -21.30 1.36
CA VAL A 518 20.02 -21.54 -0.06
C VAL A 518 20.88 -20.42 -0.66
N LEU A 519 20.60 -19.16 -0.33
CA LEU A 519 21.39 -18.02 -0.80
C LEU A 519 22.83 -18.00 -0.26
N SER A 520 23.08 -18.63 0.90
CA SER A 520 24.43 -18.79 1.44
C SER A 520 25.36 -19.62 0.54
N LEU A 521 24.80 -20.47 -0.32
CA LEU A 521 25.54 -21.31 -1.26
C LEU A 521 25.97 -20.57 -2.54
N LEU A 522 25.48 -19.36 -2.77
CA LEU A 522 25.88 -18.56 -3.92
C LEU A 522 27.39 -18.31 -3.89
N SER A 523 28.06 -18.65 -4.99
CA SER A 523 29.42 -18.18 -5.24
C SER A 523 29.45 -16.67 -5.46
N ARG A 524 30.65 -16.07 -5.32
CA ARG A 524 30.87 -14.64 -5.55
C ARG A 524 30.33 -14.15 -6.89
N ASP A 525 30.52 -14.91 -7.96
CA ASP A 525 30.05 -14.55 -9.31
C ASP A 525 28.53 -14.72 -9.46
N GLU A 526 27.94 -15.75 -8.86
CA GLU A 526 26.48 -15.95 -8.88
C GLU A 526 25.75 -14.86 -8.08
N ARG A 527 26.32 -14.40 -6.94
CA ARG A 527 25.76 -13.26 -6.20
C ARG A 527 25.67 -12.03 -7.09
N LEU A 528 26.73 -11.74 -7.86
CA LEU A 528 26.74 -10.63 -8.82
C LEU A 528 25.71 -10.85 -9.92
N GLY A 529 25.60 -12.05 -10.47
CA GLY A 529 24.59 -12.41 -11.46
C GLY A 529 23.15 -12.19 -10.96
N VAL A 530 22.86 -12.45 -9.68
CA VAL A 530 21.57 -12.16 -9.06
C VAL A 530 21.31 -10.66 -9.02
N PHE A 531 22.30 -9.85 -8.62
CA PHE A 531 22.19 -8.39 -8.63
C PHE A 531 21.95 -7.86 -10.05
N ASP A 532 22.71 -8.32 -11.04
CA ASP A 532 22.57 -7.91 -12.44
C ASP A 532 21.17 -8.28 -12.95
N THR A 533 20.69 -9.50 -12.67
CA THR A 533 19.34 -9.96 -13.04
C THR A 533 18.24 -9.06 -12.50
N VAL A 534 18.33 -8.65 -11.22
CA VAL A 534 17.32 -7.80 -10.58
C VAL A 534 17.42 -6.33 -11.03
N LEU A 535 18.62 -5.85 -11.33
CA LEU A 535 18.90 -4.44 -11.65
C LEU A 535 18.84 -4.12 -13.16
N GLU A 536 18.93 -5.09 -14.07
CA GLU A 536 18.99 -4.81 -15.52
C GLU A 536 17.68 -4.27 -16.10
N ARG A 537 16.52 -4.82 -15.71
CA ARG A 537 15.24 -4.55 -16.40
C ARG A 537 14.09 -4.10 -15.51
N SER A 538 14.40 -3.32 -14.47
CA SER A 538 13.40 -2.60 -13.67
C SER A 538 12.51 -3.48 -12.76
N ALA A 539 12.98 -4.62 -12.26
CA ALA A 539 12.24 -5.37 -11.22
C ALA A 539 11.94 -4.49 -10.00
N LEU A 540 12.90 -3.64 -9.64
CA LEU A 540 12.78 -2.63 -8.58
C LEU A 540 11.80 -1.47 -8.92
N THR A 541 11.40 -1.26 -10.18
CA THR A 541 10.44 -0.20 -10.56
C THR A 541 9.14 -0.73 -11.17
N SER A 542 8.99 -2.04 -11.36
CA SER A 542 7.78 -2.67 -11.90
C SER A 542 6.76 -2.94 -10.80
N GLU A 543 5.57 -2.34 -10.88
CA GLU A 543 4.49 -2.56 -9.91
C GLU A 543 4.24 -4.07 -9.72
N GLY A 544 4.29 -4.54 -8.46
CA GLY A 544 4.11 -5.95 -8.09
C GLY A 544 5.39 -6.77 -7.90
N LEU A 545 6.55 -6.33 -8.41
CA LEU A 545 7.84 -7.03 -8.25
C LEU A 545 8.84 -6.32 -7.33
N GLN A 546 8.63 -5.02 -7.09
CA GLN A 546 9.59 -4.15 -6.40
C GLN A 546 9.96 -4.63 -4.98
N GLU A 547 8.97 -5.13 -4.26
CA GLU A 547 9.10 -5.62 -2.89
C GLU A 547 9.93 -6.91 -2.83
N GLY A 548 9.55 -7.93 -3.61
CA GLY A 548 10.30 -9.19 -3.71
C GLY A 548 11.74 -8.99 -4.17
N ALA A 549 11.98 -8.04 -5.08
CA ALA A 549 13.31 -7.66 -5.54
C ALA A 549 14.16 -7.03 -4.41
N ALA A 550 13.64 -6.04 -3.69
CA ALA A 550 14.39 -5.40 -2.60
C ALA A 550 14.70 -6.37 -1.45
N GLN A 551 13.73 -7.21 -1.07
CA GLN A 551 13.94 -8.22 -0.04
C GLN A 551 14.97 -9.27 -0.47
N LEU A 552 14.94 -9.75 -1.72
CA LEU A 552 15.95 -10.68 -2.25
C LEU A 552 17.36 -10.10 -2.16
N LEU A 553 17.56 -8.85 -2.61
CA LEU A 553 18.87 -8.20 -2.55
C LEU A 553 19.37 -8.10 -1.10
N GLY A 554 18.48 -7.77 -0.15
CA GLY A 554 18.79 -7.77 1.28
C GLY A 554 19.25 -9.15 1.75
N ARG A 555 18.53 -10.21 1.37
CA ARG A 555 18.90 -11.58 1.75
C ARG A 555 20.22 -12.06 1.15
N VAL A 556 20.50 -11.69 -0.11
CA VAL A 556 21.78 -12.02 -0.77
C VAL A 556 22.95 -11.37 -0.03
N VAL A 557 22.81 -10.12 0.40
CA VAL A 557 23.86 -9.41 1.15
C VAL A 557 24.00 -9.98 2.55
N LEU A 558 22.91 -10.20 3.28
CA LEU A 558 22.93 -10.81 4.62
C LEU A 558 23.55 -12.22 4.63
N SER A 559 23.25 -13.04 3.63
CA SER A 559 23.76 -14.42 3.51
C SER A 559 25.21 -14.51 3.04
N MET A 560 25.86 -13.40 2.66
CA MET A 560 27.24 -13.43 2.18
C MET A 560 28.27 -13.40 3.31
N PRO A 561 29.44 -14.05 3.16
CA PRO A 561 30.56 -13.85 4.08
C PRO A 561 31.02 -12.39 4.09
N ALA A 562 31.40 -11.86 5.26
CA ALA A 562 31.88 -10.48 5.37
C ALA A 562 33.10 -10.21 4.48
N GLU A 563 34.01 -11.18 4.35
CA GLU A 563 35.20 -11.09 3.49
C GLU A 563 34.88 -10.89 2.00
N GLU A 564 33.70 -11.33 1.54
CA GLU A 564 33.27 -11.19 0.15
C GLU A 564 32.56 -9.86 -0.13
N PHE A 565 31.98 -9.23 0.90
CA PHE A 565 31.19 -8.00 0.79
C PHE A 565 31.94 -6.84 0.11
N PRO A 566 33.24 -6.58 0.38
CA PRO A 566 33.98 -5.54 -0.32
C PRO A 566 33.96 -5.68 -1.83
N THR A 567 33.98 -6.90 -2.38
CA THR A 567 33.90 -7.03 -3.86
C THR A 567 32.53 -6.66 -4.40
N LEU A 568 31.48 -7.10 -3.72
CA LEU A 568 30.12 -6.79 -4.15
C LEU A 568 29.91 -5.28 -4.14
N GLU A 569 30.34 -4.61 -3.07
CA GLU A 569 30.33 -3.15 -2.99
C GLU A 569 31.07 -2.52 -4.18
N ARG A 570 32.30 -2.98 -4.48
CA ARG A 570 33.11 -2.47 -5.61
C ARG A 570 32.40 -2.53 -6.95
N ARG A 571 31.64 -3.61 -7.18
CA ARG A 571 30.85 -3.81 -8.40
C ARG A 571 29.65 -2.86 -8.44
N LEU A 572 28.96 -2.69 -7.32
CA LEU A 572 27.81 -1.79 -7.22
C LEU A 572 28.20 -0.32 -7.41
N THR A 573 29.40 0.07 -6.96
CA THR A 573 29.89 1.46 -7.00
C THR A 573 30.76 1.77 -8.23
N SER A 574 31.05 0.79 -9.09
CA SER A 574 31.75 1.00 -10.36
C SER A 574 30.82 1.10 -11.58
N GLY A 575 29.55 0.68 -11.46
CA GLY A 575 28.53 0.72 -12.52
C GLY A 575 27.35 1.65 -12.22
N GLU A 576 26.27 1.52 -12.99
CA GLU A 576 25.00 2.23 -12.81
C GLU A 576 24.08 1.58 -11.74
N ALA A 577 24.52 0.47 -11.14
CA ALA A 577 23.74 -0.32 -10.19
C ALA A 577 23.28 0.50 -8.98
N LEU A 578 24.15 1.35 -8.41
CA LEU A 578 23.82 2.24 -7.31
C LEU A 578 22.73 3.26 -7.70
N GLU A 579 22.82 3.89 -8.86
CA GLU A 579 21.82 4.86 -9.33
C GLU A 579 20.45 4.21 -9.52
N LYS A 580 20.41 2.99 -10.08
CA LYS A 580 19.18 2.20 -10.20
C LYS A 580 18.60 1.81 -8.84
N LEU A 581 19.48 1.51 -7.87
CA LEU A 581 19.08 1.21 -6.50
C LEU A 581 18.53 2.45 -5.78
N LEU A 582 19.05 3.65 -6.03
CA LEU A 582 18.50 4.88 -5.45
C LEU A 582 17.20 5.31 -6.13
N GLY A 583 17.07 5.12 -7.45
CA GLY A 583 15.92 5.58 -8.24
C GLY A 583 14.66 4.72 -8.20
N SER A 584 14.56 3.70 -7.34
CA SER A 584 13.34 2.87 -7.22
C SER A 584 12.52 3.20 -5.97
N ASN A 585 11.22 2.96 -6.06
CA ASN A 585 10.27 3.29 -4.99
C ASN A 585 9.94 2.09 -4.09
N ALA A 586 10.78 1.04 -4.08
CA ALA A 586 10.51 -0.14 -3.28
C ALA A 586 10.61 0.18 -1.77
N PRO A 587 9.54 -0.01 -0.97
CA PRO A 587 9.52 0.41 0.44
C PRO A 587 10.56 -0.34 1.30
N HIS A 588 10.89 -1.58 0.94
CA HIS A 588 11.82 -2.43 1.69
C HIS A 588 13.32 -2.14 1.46
N LYS A 589 13.68 -1.07 0.73
CA LYS A 589 15.09 -0.72 0.49
C LYS A 589 15.84 -0.21 1.71
N VAL A 590 15.13 0.33 2.69
CA VAL A 590 15.73 0.69 3.98
C VAL A 590 16.38 -0.52 4.63
N LEU A 591 15.72 -1.68 4.57
CA LEU A 591 16.27 -2.94 5.10
C LEU A 591 17.56 -3.30 4.36
N LEU A 592 17.63 -3.08 3.04
CA LEU A 592 18.87 -3.28 2.29
C LEU A 592 19.97 -2.35 2.81
N GLY A 593 19.67 -1.08 3.09
CA GLY A 593 20.61 -0.14 3.71
C GLY A 593 21.15 -0.62 5.06
N GLN A 594 20.26 -1.05 5.95
CA GLN A 594 20.64 -1.62 7.25
C GLN A 594 21.54 -2.83 7.12
N VAL A 595 21.22 -3.72 6.17
CA VAL A 595 22.02 -4.91 5.86
C VAL A 595 23.41 -4.52 5.33
N PHE A 596 23.49 -3.49 4.49
CA PHE A 596 24.76 -2.92 4.03
C PHE A 596 25.59 -2.41 5.21
N THR A 597 24.99 -1.68 6.15
CA THR A 597 25.65 -1.20 7.36
C THR A 597 26.16 -2.35 8.22
N GLN A 598 25.35 -3.39 8.44
CA GLN A 598 25.76 -4.58 9.18
C GLN A 598 26.95 -5.29 8.54
N LYS A 599 26.94 -5.47 7.21
CA LYS A 599 28.06 -6.10 6.50
C LYS A 599 29.29 -5.22 6.42
N ALA A 600 29.11 -3.91 6.30
CA ALA A 600 30.21 -2.96 6.37
C ALA A 600 30.92 -3.04 7.73
N LEU A 601 30.17 -3.07 8.83
CA LEU A 601 30.73 -3.21 10.18
C LEU A 601 31.50 -4.53 10.35
N ALA A 602 30.97 -5.64 9.82
CA ALA A 602 31.63 -6.93 9.88
C ALA A 602 32.89 -7.02 9.02
N SER A 603 32.94 -6.29 7.91
CA SER A 603 34.07 -6.31 6.95
C SER A 603 35.15 -5.30 7.32
N PHE A 604 34.75 -4.16 7.88
CA PHE A 604 35.60 -3.03 8.24
C PHE A 604 35.22 -2.57 9.65
N PRO A 605 35.74 -3.25 10.70
CA PRO A 605 35.41 -2.94 12.09
C PRO A 605 35.73 -1.49 12.42
N LEU A 606 34.74 -0.78 12.97
CA LEU A 606 34.87 0.61 13.37
C LEU A 606 35.66 0.72 14.68
N VAL A 607 36.80 1.43 14.67
CA VAL A 607 37.53 1.76 15.91
C VAL A 607 37.10 3.17 16.34
N LEU A 608 36.24 3.24 17.34
CA LEU A 608 35.59 4.46 17.80
C LEU A 608 36.56 5.38 18.57
N GLY A 609 37.19 6.32 17.85
CA GLY A 609 38.01 7.39 18.44
C GLY A 609 37.22 8.63 18.88
N SER A 610 36.15 9.00 18.18
CA SER A 610 35.20 10.05 18.58
C SER A 610 33.96 9.99 17.70
N LEU A 611 32.83 9.51 18.25
CA LEU A 611 31.53 9.54 17.55
C LEU A 611 31.08 10.98 17.22
N ASP A 612 31.64 11.97 17.91
CA ASP A 612 31.30 13.38 17.74
C ASP A 612 31.92 14.02 16.49
N GLU A 613 32.93 13.38 15.88
CA GLU A 613 33.58 13.85 14.65
C GLU A 613 32.86 13.38 13.37
N LEU A 614 31.83 12.53 13.48
CA LEU A 614 31.08 12.03 12.33
C LEU A 614 30.17 13.11 11.74
N PRO A 615 30.09 13.25 10.40
CA PRO A 615 29.14 14.12 9.73
C PRO A 615 27.70 13.78 10.16
N THR A 616 26.95 14.81 10.55
CA THR A 616 25.59 14.67 11.09
C THR A 616 24.54 15.12 10.08
N PHE A 617 23.48 14.33 9.93
CA PHE A 617 22.32 14.65 9.10
C PHE A 617 21.02 14.49 9.91
N GLU A 618 20.02 15.30 9.60
CA GLU A 618 18.71 15.28 10.26
C GLU A 618 17.68 14.64 9.32
N LEU A 619 16.84 13.75 9.84
CA LEU A 619 15.73 13.12 9.11
C LEU A 619 14.47 13.08 9.98
N GLY A 620 13.29 13.22 9.36
CA GLY A 620 12.01 13.06 10.04
C GLY A 620 11.35 14.38 10.40
N HIS A 621 10.51 14.39 11.44
CA HIS A 621 9.62 15.53 11.74
C HIS A 621 9.73 15.99 13.17
N GLU A 622 9.76 17.31 13.36
CA GLU A 622 9.66 17.95 14.66
C GLU A 622 8.74 19.18 14.57
N GLY A 623 7.60 19.13 15.25
CA GLY A 623 6.59 20.19 15.15
C GLY A 623 6.03 20.34 13.73
N GLY A 624 6.21 21.52 13.12
CA GLY A 624 5.80 21.82 11.73
C GLY A 624 6.98 21.92 10.75
N THR A 625 8.12 21.34 11.12
CA THR A 625 9.34 21.30 10.32
C THR A 625 9.65 19.85 9.95
N ALA A 626 9.79 19.60 8.65
CA ALA A 626 10.29 18.34 8.11
C ALA A 626 11.77 18.49 7.76
N TYR A 627 12.59 17.56 8.26
CA TYR A 627 14.00 17.42 7.96
C TYR A 627 14.16 16.32 6.92
N LEU A 628 14.54 16.72 5.70
CA LEU A 628 14.72 15.83 4.56
C LEU A 628 16.17 15.88 4.10
N VAL A 629 16.57 14.88 3.33
CA VAL A 629 17.88 14.86 2.69
C VAL A 629 17.71 14.51 1.22
N ASN A 630 18.05 15.42 0.32
CA ASN A 630 18.12 15.12 -1.10
C ASN A 630 19.40 14.34 -1.38
N VAL A 631 19.27 13.23 -2.09
CA VAL A 631 20.40 12.36 -2.43
C VAL A 631 20.71 12.48 -3.91
N SER A 632 21.97 12.78 -4.23
CA SER A 632 22.51 12.67 -5.58
C SER A 632 23.76 11.80 -5.57
N SER A 633 24.12 11.24 -6.71
CA SER A 633 25.34 10.44 -6.85
C SER A 633 26.16 10.88 -8.05
N GLY A 634 27.47 10.60 -8.03
CA GLY A 634 28.36 10.93 -9.13
C GLY A 634 29.72 10.25 -9.03
N ARG A 635 30.41 10.08 -10.16
CA ARG A 635 31.75 9.49 -10.19
C ARG A 635 32.80 10.47 -9.69
N VAL A 636 33.56 10.07 -8.68
CA VAL A 636 34.66 10.84 -8.11
C VAL A 636 35.94 10.02 -8.07
N PRO A 637 37.11 10.68 -8.18
CA PRO A 637 38.38 10.02 -7.96
C PRO A 637 38.49 9.54 -6.51
N THR A 638 38.96 8.31 -6.33
CA THR A 638 39.34 7.72 -5.04
C THR A 638 40.78 7.22 -5.10
N LYS A 639 41.43 7.06 -3.95
CA LYS A 639 42.78 6.52 -3.84
C LYS A 639 42.76 5.17 -3.12
N ARG A 640 43.12 4.12 -3.85
CA ARG A 640 43.34 2.79 -3.30
C ARG A 640 44.73 2.72 -2.67
N VAL A 641 44.80 2.27 -1.43
CA VAL A 641 46.04 2.07 -0.67
C VAL A 641 46.30 0.58 -0.48
N ALA A 642 47.56 0.19 -0.32
CA ALA A 642 47.90 -1.20 -0.02
C ALA A 642 47.28 -1.58 1.35
N ALA A 643 46.77 -2.80 1.47
CA ALA A 643 46.06 -3.24 2.68
C ALA A 643 46.91 -3.07 3.96
N GLU A 644 48.22 -3.30 3.88
CA GLU A 644 49.20 -3.13 4.97
C GLU A 644 49.39 -1.66 5.39
N THR A 645 49.08 -0.72 4.51
CA THR A 645 49.22 0.73 4.73
C THR A 645 47.91 1.41 5.07
N TRP A 646 46.81 0.65 5.10
CA TRP A 646 45.49 1.18 5.40
C TRP A 646 45.30 1.33 6.91
N ASP A 647 45.01 2.55 7.33
CA ASP A 647 44.70 2.83 8.74
C ASP A 647 43.25 2.41 9.04
N MET A 648 43.08 1.20 9.58
CA MET A 648 41.77 0.67 9.99
C MET A 648 41.03 1.60 10.95
N LYS A 649 41.75 2.46 11.70
CA LYS A 649 41.13 3.42 12.62
C LYS A 649 40.36 4.53 11.92
N LYS A 650 40.67 4.82 10.65
CA LYS A 650 40.01 5.87 9.85
C LYS A 650 38.83 5.37 9.02
N GLY A 651 38.59 4.06 8.99
CA GLY A 651 37.55 3.46 8.16
C GLY A 651 37.78 3.65 6.65
N VAL A 652 36.77 3.31 5.86
CA VAL A 652 36.81 3.49 4.40
C VAL A 652 36.37 4.90 4.04
N SER A 653 37.17 5.62 3.25
CA SER A 653 36.85 6.95 2.73
C SER A 653 37.32 7.12 1.28
N LEU A 654 36.91 8.20 0.62
CA LEU A 654 37.35 8.51 -0.75
C LEU A 654 38.87 8.69 -0.87
N GLU A 655 39.54 9.15 0.19
CA GLU A 655 40.98 9.42 0.20
C GLU A 655 41.85 8.20 0.52
N SER A 656 41.26 7.18 1.14
CA SER A 656 41.98 6.02 1.65
C SER A 656 41.08 4.80 1.68
N GLU A 657 41.19 4.00 0.62
CA GLU A 657 40.42 2.79 0.39
C GLU A 657 41.36 1.56 0.31
N PRO A 658 41.16 0.48 1.08
CA PRO A 658 42.02 -0.68 0.98
C PRO A 658 41.86 -1.37 -0.39
N ALA A 659 42.98 -1.63 -1.07
CA ALA A 659 43.02 -2.42 -2.30
C ALA A 659 42.72 -3.89 -1.99
N LEU A 660 41.85 -4.50 -2.79
CA LEU A 660 41.57 -5.95 -2.70
C LEU A 660 42.75 -6.77 -3.26
N PRO A 661 42.87 -8.08 -2.95
CA PRO A 661 44.02 -8.91 -3.36
C PRO A 661 44.34 -8.95 -4.87
N GLN A 662 43.38 -8.57 -5.73
CA GLN A 662 43.54 -8.52 -7.19
C GLN A 662 43.62 -7.09 -7.75
N GLU A 663 43.65 -6.07 -6.89
CA GLU A 663 43.63 -4.66 -7.27
C GLU A 663 44.98 -3.99 -7.01
N ALA A 664 45.47 -3.22 -7.97
CA ALA A 664 46.66 -2.38 -7.75
C ALA A 664 46.30 -1.15 -6.90
N ALA A 665 47.22 -0.76 -6.01
CA ALA A 665 47.14 0.53 -5.31
C ALA A 665 47.31 1.68 -6.33
N GLY A 666 46.56 2.77 -6.16
CA GLY A 666 46.56 3.88 -7.10
C GLY A 666 45.23 4.62 -7.22
N ALA A 667 45.16 5.56 -8.17
CA ALA A 667 43.95 6.33 -8.44
C ALA A 667 42.88 5.45 -9.12
N SER A 668 41.64 5.58 -8.67
CA SER A 668 40.47 4.89 -9.20
C SER A 668 39.29 5.86 -9.28
N GLN A 669 38.20 5.46 -9.94
CA GLN A 669 36.92 6.19 -9.95
C GLN A 669 35.87 5.37 -9.22
N ARG A 670 35.06 6.00 -8.37
CA ARG A 670 33.93 5.39 -7.66
C ARG A 670 32.70 6.29 -7.74
N MET A 671 31.52 5.67 -7.74
CA MET A 671 30.30 6.39 -7.42
C MET A 671 30.33 6.82 -5.96
N ALA A 672 30.22 8.12 -5.72
CA ALA A 672 30.05 8.70 -4.40
C ALA A 672 28.64 9.27 -4.24
N LEU A 673 28.24 9.43 -2.98
CA LEU A 673 26.96 9.99 -2.57
C LEU A 673 27.14 11.44 -2.13
N TYR A 674 26.16 12.26 -2.44
CA TYR A 674 26.06 13.64 -1.97
C TYR A 674 24.71 13.82 -1.29
N PHE A 675 24.74 14.50 -0.16
CA PHE A 675 23.57 14.77 0.66
C PHE A 675 23.34 16.27 0.70
N GLU A 676 22.15 16.69 0.32
CA GLU A 676 21.72 18.08 0.42
C GLU A 676 20.59 18.13 1.45
N PRO A 677 20.88 18.51 2.71
CA PRO A 677 19.86 18.66 3.73
C PRO A 677 18.84 19.69 3.27
N VAL A 678 17.57 19.35 3.40
CA VAL A 678 16.46 20.23 3.08
C VAL A 678 15.63 20.38 4.32
N ARG A 679 15.59 21.60 4.84
CA ARG A 679 14.65 21.96 5.89
C ARG A 679 13.41 22.52 5.24
N HIS A 680 12.30 21.86 5.50
CA HIS A 680 11.01 22.30 5.02
C HIS A 680 10.18 22.78 6.21
N SER A 681 9.88 24.08 6.26
CA SER A 681 9.06 24.65 7.32
C SER A 681 7.75 25.17 6.76
N PHE A 682 6.64 24.75 7.36
CA PHE A 682 5.31 25.25 7.01
C PHE A 682 4.98 26.47 7.87
N GLN A 683 5.29 27.68 7.37
CA GLN A 683 4.96 28.92 8.08
C GLN A 683 3.55 29.43 7.75
N ALA A 684 2.76 29.71 8.80
CA ALA A 684 1.34 30.08 8.74
C ALA A 684 0.96 31.34 7.95
N ARG A 685 1.91 32.06 7.31
CA ARG A 685 1.63 33.35 6.64
C ARG A 685 2.18 33.52 5.22
N TYR A 686 3.13 32.72 4.74
CA TYR A 686 3.80 32.98 3.46
C TYR A 686 4.28 31.71 2.74
N GLY A 687 3.42 30.70 2.57
CA GLY A 687 3.78 29.47 1.84
C GLY A 687 4.87 28.64 2.52
N SER A 688 5.15 27.46 1.95
CA SER A 688 6.26 26.61 2.37
C SER A 688 7.59 27.32 2.10
N SER A 689 8.45 27.47 3.11
CA SER A 689 9.85 27.78 2.86
C SER A 689 10.62 26.47 2.73
N THR A 690 11.34 26.34 1.62
CA THR A 690 12.34 25.29 1.45
C THR A 690 13.67 26.00 1.52
N GLU A 691 14.43 25.74 2.59
CA GLU A 691 15.79 26.21 2.73
C GLU A 691 16.70 25.01 2.45
N PRO A 692 17.17 24.83 1.20
CA PRO A 692 18.23 23.87 0.93
C PRO A 692 19.50 24.36 1.64
N ASP A 693 20.10 23.50 2.44
CA ASP A 693 21.41 23.76 3.02
C ASP A 693 22.51 23.42 2.01
N THR A 694 23.74 23.76 2.34
CA THR A 694 24.91 23.54 1.50
C THR A 694 25.07 22.04 1.24
N ARG A 695 25.06 21.67 -0.06
CA ARG A 695 25.36 20.30 -0.49
C ARG A 695 26.64 19.81 0.18
N SER A 696 26.55 18.63 0.79
CA SER A 696 27.66 18.01 1.49
C SER A 696 28.80 17.64 0.52
N ARG A 697 29.98 17.34 1.07
CA ARG A 697 31.08 16.74 0.30
C ARG A 697 30.67 15.38 -0.28
N ALA A 698 31.46 14.85 -1.19
CA ALA A 698 31.29 13.48 -1.65
C ALA A 698 31.58 12.48 -0.50
N PHE A 699 30.71 11.47 -0.36
CA PHE A 699 30.85 10.38 0.61
C PHE A 699 31.05 9.05 -0.12
N HIS A 700 31.95 8.22 0.42
CA HIS A 700 32.01 6.82 0.00
C HIS A 700 30.76 6.07 0.54
N PRO A 701 30.14 5.13 -0.20
CA PRO A 701 28.93 4.45 0.28
C PRO A 701 29.08 3.70 1.62
N LEU A 702 30.30 3.26 1.94
CA LEU A 702 30.66 2.62 3.22
C LEU A 702 31.13 3.59 4.31
N GLU A 703 31.17 4.89 4.03
CA GLU A 703 31.59 5.89 5.01
C GLU A 703 30.52 6.07 6.09
N TRP A 704 30.95 6.25 7.33
CA TRP A 704 30.07 6.34 8.49
C TRP A 704 29.51 7.76 8.65
N VAL A 705 28.21 7.85 8.94
CA VAL A 705 27.49 9.09 9.21
C VAL A 705 26.64 8.96 10.45
N ARG A 706 26.45 10.08 11.15
CA ARG A 706 25.52 10.20 12.27
C ARG A 706 24.20 10.76 11.74
N VAL A 707 23.08 10.16 12.11
CA VAL A 707 21.75 10.60 11.69
C VAL A 707 20.88 10.83 12.90
N GLU A 708 20.36 12.04 13.03
CA GLU A 708 19.37 12.42 14.03
C GLU A 708 17.98 12.21 13.42
N ILE A 709 17.25 11.22 13.93
CA ILE A 709 15.91 10.90 13.47
C ILE A 709 14.90 11.56 14.41
N HIS A 710 14.17 12.54 13.89
CA HIS A 710 13.12 13.30 14.57
C HIS A 710 11.76 12.61 14.39
N GLY A 711 10.96 12.52 15.45
CA GLY A 711 9.64 11.88 15.43
C GLY A 711 9.14 11.52 16.83
N GLN A 712 8.20 10.58 16.94
CA GLN A 712 7.63 10.14 18.24
C GLN A 712 8.66 9.54 19.20
N GLN A 713 9.72 8.94 18.66
CA GLN A 713 10.87 8.43 19.41
C GLN A 713 12.14 9.01 18.80
N PRO A 714 12.56 10.22 19.22
CA PRO A 714 13.77 10.83 18.69
C PRO A 714 14.96 9.94 19.05
N ARG A 715 15.80 9.67 18.07
CA ARG A 715 16.98 8.80 18.26
C ARG A 715 18.11 9.20 17.33
N THR A 716 19.33 9.06 17.82
CA THR A 716 20.53 9.21 17.02
C THR A 716 21.01 7.83 16.59
N GLN A 717 21.26 7.64 15.30
CA GLN A 717 21.76 6.39 14.73
C GLN A 717 23.06 6.63 13.99
N VAL A 718 23.99 5.67 14.12
CA VAL A 718 25.20 5.61 13.30
C VAL A 718 24.94 4.60 12.19
N MET A 719 25.11 5.03 10.95
CA MET A 719 24.87 4.19 9.77
C MET A 719 25.86 4.50 8.66
N THR A 720 25.88 3.67 7.62
CA THR A 720 26.64 3.98 6.40
C THR A 720 25.95 5.05 5.56
N ALA A 721 26.70 5.80 4.77
CA ALA A 721 26.15 6.74 3.79
C ALA A 721 25.16 6.06 2.83
N MET A 722 25.38 4.79 2.48
CA MET A 722 24.43 3.99 1.69
C MET A 722 23.07 3.84 2.38
N GLU A 723 23.05 3.55 3.68
CA GLU A 723 21.81 3.43 4.44
C GLU A 723 21.05 4.75 4.50
N LEU A 724 21.74 5.86 4.79
CA LEU A 724 21.16 7.21 4.75
C LEU A 724 20.57 7.51 3.37
N ALA A 725 21.29 7.21 2.30
CA ALA A 725 20.85 7.44 0.94
C ALA A 725 19.57 6.66 0.59
N LEU A 726 19.48 5.40 1.02
CA LEU A 726 18.28 4.58 0.80
C LEU A 726 17.11 5.05 1.67
N HIS A 727 17.37 5.43 2.92
CA HIS A 727 16.37 6.02 3.80
C HIS A 727 15.78 7.31 3.23
N ALA A 728 16.64 8.21 2.76
CA ALA A 728 16.24 9.50 2.24
C ALA A 728 15.63 9.46 0.83
N SER A 729 15.83 8.35 0.09
CA SER A 729 15.21 8.11 -1.22
C SER A 729 13.74 7.67 -1.15
N LEU A 730 13.23 7.34 0.04
CA LEU A 730 11.81 6.99 0.21
C LEU A 730 10.92 8.25 0.14
N PRO A 731 9.75 8.17 -0.52
CA PRO A 731 8.78 9.25 -0.47
C PRO A 731 8.28 9.41 0.97
N ASP A 732 8.36 10.62 1.50
CA ASP A 732 7.90 10.92 2.86
C ASP A 732 6.36 11.03 2.91
N GLU A 733 5.72 10.01 3.44
CA GLU A 733 4.25 9.99 3.59
C GLU A 733 3.76 11.05 4.59
N ALA A 734 4.59 11.48 5.54
CA ALA A 734 4.20 12.47 6.53
C ALA A 734 4.15 13.89 5.95
N LEU A 735 5.01 14.23 4.98
CA LEU A 735 4.84 15.44 4.15
C LEU A 735 3.53 15.44 3.37
N LEU A 736 3.12 14.26 2.89
CA LEU A 736 1.85 14.04 2.20
C LEU A 736 0.67 14.29 3.15
N TRP A 737 0.75 13.79 4.38
CA TRP A 737 -0.25 14.01 5.42
C TRP A 737 -0.25 15.41 6.00
N GLU A 738 0.90 16.07 6.13
CA GLU A 738 1.01 17.45 6.60
C GLU A 738 0.49 18.42 5.53
N ALA A 739 0.80 18.18 4.25
CA ALA A 739 0.17 18.90 3.14
C ALA A 739 -1.35 18.71 3.14
N VAL A 740 -1.84 17.48 3.29
CA VAL A 740 -3.29 17.18 3.40
C VAL A 740 -3.91 17.84 4.64
N SER A 741 -3.23 17.84 5.78
CA SER A 741 -3.67 18.45 7.03
C SER A 741 -3.76 19.97 6.91
N ARG A 742 -2.75 20.64 6.36
CA ARG A 742 -2.76 22.09 6.13
C ARG A 742 -3.74 22.51 5.05
N ILE A 743 -3.91 21.71 3.99
CA ILE A 743 -5.00 21.92 3.03
C ILE A 743 -6.34 21.83 3.76
N SER A 744 -6.50 20.88 4.68
CA SER A 744 -7.70 20.75 5.51
C SER A 744 -7.87 21.92 6.48
N GLU A 745 -6.81 22.44 7.10
CA GLU A 745 -6.83 23.64 7.94
C GLU A 745 -7.17 24.91 7.14
N MET A 746 -6.63 25.07 5.93
CA MET A 746 -7.01 26.17 5.03
C MET A 746 -8.49 26.05 4.61
N HIS A 747 -9.00 24.83 4.42
CA HIS A 747 -10.43 24.59 4.23
C HIS A 747 -11.22 24.97 5.50
N MET A 748 -10.76 24.61 6.69
CA MET A 748 -11.40 24.97 7.96
C MET A 748 -11.38 26.48 8.22
N PHE A 749 -10.26 27.16 7.97
CA PHE A 749 -10.12 28.61 8.06
C PHE A 749 -11.04 29.31 7.06
N TYR A 750 -11.07 28.82 5.82
CA TYR A 750 -12.03 29.28 4.82
C TYR A 750 -13.48 29.07 5.28
N HIS A 751 -13.82 27.91 5.84
CA HIS A 751 -15.15 27.64 6.38
C HIS A 751 -15.48 28.55 7.58
N ALA A 752 -14.54 28.78 8.49
CA ALA A 752 -14.70 29.65 9.66
C ALA A 752 -14.86 31.13 9.26
N VAL A 753 -14.04 31.63 8.34
CA VAL A 753 -14.18 32.99 7.78
C VAL A 753 -15.49 33.12 7.01
N SER A 754 -15.87 32.11 6.21
CA SER A 754 -17.15 32.11 5.49
C SER A 754 -18.37 32.05 6.44
N ALA A 755 -18.28 31.33 7.55
CA ALA A 755 -19.30 31.29 8.59
C ALA A 755 -19.39 32.64 9.35
N TRP A 756 -18.24 33.26 9.65
CA TRP A 756 -18.17 34.60 10.24
C TRP A 756 -18.74 35.70 9.33
N THR A 757 -18.69 35.53 8.01
CA THR A 757 -19.39 36.45 7.09
C THR A 757 -20.90 36.23 7.02
N LYS A 758 -21.42 35.10 7.55
CA LYS A 758 -22.86 34.78 7.61
C LYS A 758 -23.51 35.09 8.97
N ALA A 759 -22.73 35.33 10.02
CA ALA A 759 -23.27 35.71 11.31
C ALA A 759 -23.91 37.12 11.23
N PRO A 760 -25.20 37.29 11.57
CA PRO A 760 -25.78 38.62 11.70
C PRO A 760 -25.04 39.37 12.82
N LEU A 761 -24.70 40.63 12.58
CA LEU A 761 -24.18 41.50 13.63
C LEU A 761 -25.16 41.43 14.82
N LEU A 762 -24.65 41.02 15.98
CA LEU A 762 -25.40 40.89 17.23
C LEU A 762 -26.30 42.13 17.44
N PRO A 763 -27.62 41.96 17.60
CA PRO A 763 -28.52 43.07 17.89
C PRO A 763 -28.34 43.46 19.37
N GLY A 764 -27.37 44.33 19.65
CA GLY A 764 -27.05 44.65 21.04
C GLY A 764 -26.09 45.81 21.30
N VAL A 765 -25.82 46.67 20.31
CA VAL A 765 -25.08 47.93 20.56
C VAL A 765 -25.99 49.11 20.19
N PRO A 766 -26.33 49.99 21.14
CA PRO A 766 -27.20 51.13 20.87
C PRO A 766 -26.54 52.12 19.88
N ALA A 767 -27.36 52.67 19.01
CA ALA A 767 -27.02 53.48 17.84
C ALA A 767 -26.57 54.92 18.16
N THR A 768 -25.60 55.12 19.05
CA THR A 768 -25.10 56.48 19.38
C THR A 768 -23.59 56.68 19.22
N ALA A 769 -22.92 55.87 18.39
CA ALA A 769 -21.56 56.13 17.95
C ALA A 769 -21.39 55.84 16.44
N ALA A 770 -22.10 56.61 15.61
CA ALA A 770 -22.00 56.52 14.16
C ALA A 770 -21.75 57.89 13.54
N GLU A 771 -20.49 58.30 13.48
CA GLU A 771 -20.00 59.24 12.44
C GLU A 771 -18.93 58.62 11.51
N GLY A 772 -18.76 57.30 11.54
CA GLY A 772 -17.95 56.56 10.55
C GLY A 772 -18.46 55.15 10.19
N GLY A 773 -19.67 54.80 10.65
CA GLY A 773 -20.17 53.43 10.78
C GLY A 773 -20.39 52.61 9.49
N PRO A 774 -21.00 53.13 8.40
CA PRO A 774 -21.38 52.27 7.27
C PRO A 774 -20.20 51.93 6.35
N VAL A 775 -19.24 52.84 6.16
CA VAL A 775 -18.09 52.63 5.27
C VAL A 775 -17.06 51.70 5.90
N ALA A 776 -16.80 51.82 7.21
CA ALA A 776 -15.88 50.92 7.92
C ALA A 776 -16.45 49.50 8.11
N ALA A 777 -17.77 49.37 8.28
CA ALA A 777 -18.45 48.07 8.31
C ALA A 777 -18.48 47.40 6.92
N ALA A 778 -18.71 48.17 5.85
CA ALA A 778 -18.62 47.68 4.48
C ALA A 778 -17.18 47.27 4.12
N GLN A 779 -16.18 48.08 4.48
CA GLN A 779 -14.76 47.74 4.30
C GLN A 779 -14.32 46.52 5.11
N ARG A 780 -14.76 46.36 6.37
CA ARG A 780 -14.45 45.15 7.16
C ARG A 780 -15.09 43.90 6.58
N THR A 781 -16.32 43.99 6.08
CA THR A 781 -17.00 42.87 5.40
C THR A 781 -16.31 42.53 4.09
N ALA A 782 -15.90 43.54 3.31
CA ALA A 782 -15.12 43.39 2.08
C ALA A 782 -13.74 42.76 2.32
N VAL A 783 -13.02 43.20 3.35
CA VAL A 783 -11.70 42.64 3.75
C VAL A 783 -11.84 41.20 4.25
N ARG A 784 -12.89 40.87 5.01
CA ARG A 784 -13.14 39.49 5.47
C ARG A 784 -13.51 38.55 4.31
N GLN A 785 -14.35 39.02 3.38
CA GLN A 785 -14.66 38.27 2.16
C GLN A 785 -13.39 38.07 1.32
N PHE A 786 -12.60 39.13 1.13
CA PHE A 786 -11.32 39.10 0.42
C PHE A 786 -10.32 38.08 1.02
N VAL A 787 -10.17 38.03 2.34
CA VAL A 787 -9.28 37.07 3.03
C VAL A 787 -9.77 35.63 2.84
N GLY A 788 -11.07 35.36 2.99
CA GLY A 788 -11.63 34.03 2.73
C GLY A 788 -11.41 33.59 1.27
N GLN A 789 -11.56 34.51 0.33
CA GLN A 789 -11.48 34.20 -1.10
C GLN A 789 -10.02 34.08 -1.61
N MET A 790 -9.09 34.86 -1.07
CA MET A 790 -7.65 34.65 -1.30
C MET A 790 -7.19 33.29 -0.76
N THR A 791 -7.72 32.87 0.40
CA THR A 791 -7.42 31.55 0.96
C THR A 791 -7.86 30.43 0.01
N LEU A 792 -9.05 30.51 -0.58
CA LEU A 792 -9.55 29.54 -1.56
C LEU A 792 -8.64 29.43 -2.81
N LEU A 793 -8.14 30.56 -3.31
CA LEU A 793 -7.27 30.62 -4.49
C LEU A 793 -5.85 30.15 -4.21
N THR A 794 -5.31 30.48 -3.03
CA THR A 794 -4.04 29.95 -2.57
C THR A 794 -4.13 28.43 -2.37
N THR A 795 -5.23 27.91 -1.83
CA THR A 795 -5.47 26.46 -1.73
C THR A 795 -5.50 25.79 -3.11
N LEU A 796 -6.17 26.39 -4.11
CA LEU A 796 -6.19 25.91 -5.49
C LEU A 796 -4.79 25.88 -6.10
N ALA A 797 -4.02 26.95 -5.93
CA ALA A 797 -2.67 27.05 -6.46
C ALA A 797 -1.73 26.03 -5.80
N VAL A 798 -1.77 25.90 -4.48
CA VAL A 798 -0.94 24.95 -3.71
C VAL A 798 -1.24 23.50 -4.14
N VAL A 799 -2.50 23.09 -4.24
CA VAL A 799 -2.82 21.72 -4.67
C VAL A 799 -2.47 21.49 -6.14
N ASP A 800 -2.52 22.51 -6.99
CA ASP A 800 -2.11 22.39 -8.39
C ASP A 800 -0.58 22.26 -8.54
N THR A 801 0.21 22.93 -7.68
CA THR A 801 1.67 22.77 -7.60
C THR A 801 2.08 21.35 -7.23
N TRP A 802 1.43 20.75 -6.22
CA TRP A 802 1.74 19.39 -5.74
C TRP A 802 0.92 18.28 -6.41
N ARG A 803 0.14 18.63 -7.44
CA ARG A 803 -0.81 17.70 -8.08
C ARG A 803 -0.11 16.51 -8.70
N GLU A 804 1.08 16.73 -9.26
CA GLU A 804 1.84 15.66 -9.90
C GLU A 804 2.30 14.64 -8.87
N GLU A 805 2.93 15.06 -7.76
CA GLU A 805 3.33 14.15 -6.68
C GLU A 805 2.11 13.45 -6.06
N LEU A 806 1.02 14.18 -5.79
CA LEU A 806 -0.22 13.61 -5.28
C LEU A 806 -0.83 12.60 -6.26
N SER A 807 -0.65 12.77 -7.57
CA SER A 807 -1.19 11.83 -8.56
C SER A 807 -0.40 10.53 -8.66
N ARG A 808 0.84 10.47 -8.15
CA ARG A 808 1.71 9.28 -8.20
C ARG A 808 1.23 8.20 -7.23
N THR A 809 0.66 8.58 -6.09
CA THR A 809 0.15 7.63 -5.09
C THR A 809 -1.35 7.35 -5.25
N VAL A 810 -1.81 6.17 -4.81
CA VAL A 810 -3.23 5.80 -4.85
C VAL A 810 -4.06 6.73 -3.95
N ALA A 811 -3.56 7.03 -2.74
CA ALA A 811 -4.23 7.90 -1.78
C ALA A 811 -4.33 9.35 -2.28
N GLY A 812 -3.25 9.89 -2.85
CA GLY A 812 -3.25 11.24 -3.40
C GLY A 812 -4.20 11.39 -4.61
N ARG A 813 -4.36 10.36 -5.46
CA ARG A 813 -5.39 10.36 -6.52
C ARG A 813 -6.82 10.44 -5.98
N TYR A 814 -7.13 9.77 -4.88
CA TYR A 814 -8.43 9.86 -4.22
C TYR A 814 -8.64 11.22 -3.54
N PHE A 815 -7.62 11.73 -2.86
CA PHE A 815 -7.63 13.08 -2.28
C PHE A 815 -7.89 14.14 -3.35
N LEU A 816 -7.16 14.12 -4.47
CA LEU A 816 -7.35 15.05 -5.58
C LEU A 816 -8.78 14.99 -6.14
N ALA A 817 -9.39 13.80 -6.22
CA ALA A 817 -10.77 13.64 -6.69
C ALA A 817 -11.81 14.26 -5.73
N VAL A 818 -11.63 14.08 -4.42
CA VAL A 818 -12.51 14.66 -3.38
C VAL A 818 -12.30 16.17 -3.27
N HIS A 819 -11.04 16.62 -3.27
CA HIS A 819 -10.63 18.02 -3.26
C HIS A 819 -11.19 18.78 -4.45
N ASP A 820 -11.07 18.23 -5.67
CA ASP A 820 -11.63 18.82 -6.88
C ASP A 820 -13.15 18.98 -6.78
N LEU A 821 -13.85 18.02 -6.16
CA LEU A 821 -15.30 18.06 -5.97
C LEU A 821 -15.74 19.05 -4.87
N ALA A 822 -14.96 19.18 -3.80
CA ALA A 822 -15.20 20.13 -2.72
C ALA A 822 -14.96 21.58 -3.19
N LEU A 823 -13.87 21.84 -3.89
CA LEU A 823 -13.59 23.17 -4.44
C LEU A 823 -14.57 23.58 -5.54
N LEU A 824 -15.04 22.62 -6.33
CA LEU A 824 -16.11 22.83 -7.31
C LEU A 824 -17.36 23.40 -6.63
N ALA A 825 -17.75 22.86 -5.47
CA ALA A 825 -18.90 23.34 -4.70
C ALA A 825 -18.67 24.72 -4.05
N LEU A 826 -17.45 25.02 -3.59
CA LEU A 826 -17.09 26.27 -2.91
C LEU A 826 -16.88 27.44 -3.88
N ALA A 827 -16.21 27.20 -5.01
CA ALA A 827 -15.99 28.19 -6.06
C ALA A 827 -17.31 28.68 -6.68
N ALA A 828 -18.30 27.79 -6.88
CA ALA A 828 -19.62 28.17 -7.39
C ALA A 828 -20.33 29.21 -6.50
N ARG A 829 -20.20 29.05 -5.18
CA ARG A 829 -20.91 29.84 -4.17
C ARG A 829 -20.31 31.22 -3.95
N ASP A 830 -18.99 31.33 -3.88
CA ASP A 830 -18.32 32.54 -3.38
C ASP A 830 -17.79 33.48 -4.48
N ILE A 831 -17.60 32.99 -5.71
CA ILE A 831 -17.20 33.82 -6.86
C ILE A 831 -18.26 34.89 -7.19
N SER A 832 -19.54 34.63 -6.94
CA SER A 832 -20.63 35.61 -7.14
C SER A 832 -20.49 36.85 -6.26
N LYS A 833 -20.13 36.67 -4.99
CA LYS A 833 -20.02 37.78 -4.02
C LYS A 833 -18.82 38.69 -4.33
N LEU A 834 -17.79 38.12 -4.97
CA LEU A 834 -16.57 38.81 -5.36
C LEU A 834 -16.76 39.76 -6.53
N ILE A 835 -17.53 39.34 -7.52
CA ILE A 835 -17.80 40.15 -8.71
C ILE A 835 -18.63 41.38 -8.32
N ASP A 836 -19.70 41.19 -7.55
CA ASP A 836 -20.60 42.28 -7.18
C ASP A 836 -19.93 43.34 -6.28
N SER A 837 -18.81 42.99 -5.65
CA SER A 837 -18.08 43.86 -4.72
C SER A 837 -17.12 44.88 -5.37
N GLY A 838 -16.77 44.71 -6.65
CA GLY A 838 -15.79 45.55 -7.35
C GLY A 838 -14.32 45.41 -6.88
N ILE A 839 -14.06 44.57 -5.87
CA ILE A 839 -12.74 44.36 -5.24
C ILE A 839 -11.69 43.85 -6.23
N TRP A 840 -12.10 43.07 -7.25
CA TRP A 840 -11.21 42.53 -8.27
C TRP A 840 -10.49 43.59 -9.11
N ARG A 841 -11.17 44.68 -9.48
CA ARG A 841 -10.57 45.77 -10.25
C ARG A 841 -9.54 46.54 -9.43
N GLU A 842 -9.83 46.71 -8.13
CA GLU A 842 -8.91 47.36 -7.19
C GLU A 842 -7.67 46.50 -6.93
N LEU A 843 -7.80 45.17 -6.87
CA LEU A 843 -6.67 44.24 -6.75
C LEU A 843 -5.81 44.14 -8.01
N ALA A 844 -6.42 44.05 -9.18
CA ALA A 844 -5.67 44.04 -10.44
C ALA A 844 -4.88 45.35 -10.61
N TYR A 845 -5.49 46.48 -10.23
CA TYR A 845 -4.86 47.80 -10.25
C TYR A 845 -3.74 47.95 -9.21
N ARG A 846 -4.00 47.61 -7.93
CA ARG A 846 -2.99 47.74 -6.85
C ARG A 846 -1.91 46.67 -6.88
N GLY A 847 -2.24 45.44 -7.28
CA GLY A 847 -1.30 44.34 -7.47
C GLY A 847 -0.38 44.58 -8.68
N GLY A 848 -0.92 45.15 -9.77
CA GLY A 848 -0.12 45.66 -10.88
C GLY A 848 0.81 46.80 -10.46
N LEU A 849 0.33 47.72 -9.61
CA LEU A 849 1.16 48.78 -9.02
C LEU A 849 2.28 48.20 -8.15
N LEU A 850 1.97 47.26 -7.26
CA LEU A 850 2.95 46.59 -6.38
C LEU A 850 4.00 45.81 -7.18
N LEU A 851 3.63 45.09 -8.23
CA LEU A 851 4.57 44.40 -9.13
C LEU A 851 5.45 45.36 -9.92
N SER A 852 4.88 46.47 -10.39
CA SER A 852 5.66 47.52 -11.08
C SER A 852 6.64 48.25 -10.16
N GLN A 853 6.34 48.33 -8.86
CA GLN A 853 7.17 48.97 -7.84
C GLN A 853 8.20 48.04 -7.20
N SER A 854 7.95 46.72 -7.15
CA SER A 854 8.84 45.74 -6.52
C SER A 854 9.93 45.19 -7.45
N GLY A 855 9.86 45.48 -8.75
CA GLY A 855 10.90 45.13 -9.73
C GLY A 855 11.26 43.64 -9.76
N ALA A 856 12.42 43.29 -10.33
CA ALA A 856 12.91 41.91 -10.45
C ALA A 856 13.08 41.15 -9.11
N ARG A 857 12.88 41.81 -7.95
CA ARG A 857 13.04 41.25 -6.60
C ARG A 857 11.80 40.60 -6.01
N ALA A 858 10.62 40.71 -6.64
CA ALA A 858 9.49 39.84 -6.26
C ALA A 858 9.82 38.39 -6.63
N SER A 859 9.65 37.45 -5.68
CA SER A 859 9.89 36.02 -5.90
C SER A 859 9.05 35.52 -7.09
N ALA A 860 9.63 34.62 -7.90
CA ALA A 860 8.98 34.09 -9.09
C ALA A 860 7.57 33.53 -8.78
N GLY A 861 7.42 32.84 -7.65
CA GLY A 861 6.12 32.31 -7.19
C GLY A 861 5.08 33.37 -6.81
N LEU A 862 5.48 34.55 -6.30
CA LEU A 862 4.55 35.64 -6.02
C LEU A 862 4.07 36.30 -7.33
N ARG A 863 4.98 36.48 -8.30
CA ARG A 863 4.67 37.01 -9.63
C ARG A 863 3.72 36.07 -10.39
N GLU A 864 4.02 34.78 -10.38
CA GLU A 864 3.21 33.73 -11.00
C GLU A 864 1.82 33.57 -10.35
N SER A 865 1.74 33.70 -9.03
CA SER A 865 0.47 33.71 -8.29
C SER A 865 -0.38 34.92 -8.66
N LEU A 866 0.22 36.12 -8.75
CA LEU A 866 -0.48 37.34 -9.13
C LEU A 866 -0.94 37.33 -10.60
N GLU A 867 -0.14 36.78 -11.51
CA GLU A 867 -0.51 36.60 -12.92
C GLU A 867 -1.66 35.59 -13.08
N SER A 868 -1.64 34.50 -12.31
CA SER A 868 -2.73 33.51 -12.24
C SER A 868 -4.03 34.12 -11.70
N ILE A 869 -3.93 34.98 -10.68
CA ILE A 869 -5.05 35.71 -10.10
C ILE A 869 -5.64 36.73 -11.09
N GLN A 870 -4.79 37.45 -11.83
CA GLN A 870 -5.24 38.38 -12.88
C GLN A 870 -5.92 37.67 -14.05
N ALA A 871 -5.41 36.50 -14.46
CA ALA A 871 -6.01 35.68 -15.50
C ALA A 871 -7.40 35.19 -15.09
N LEU A 872 -7.53 34.67 -13.86
CA LEU A 872 -8.81 34.25 -13.29
C LEU A 872 -9.84 35.39 -13.23
N ALA A 873 -9.43 36.56 -12.75
CA ALA A 873 -10.30 37.73 -12.62
C ALA A 873 -10.87 38.19 -13.97
N LYS A 874 -10.02 38.32 -14.99
CA LYS A 874 -10.43 38.71 -16.36
C LYS A 874 -11.42 37.72 -16.97
N THR A 875 -11.25 36.44 -16.71
CA THR A 875 -12.13 35.40 -17.27
C THR A 875 -13.50 35.39 -16.62
N LEU A 876 -13.56 35.58 -15.31
CA LEU A 876 -14.83 35.69 -14.59
C LEU A 876 -15.60 36.96 -14.98
N GLU A 877 -14.91 38.09 -15.13
CA GLU A 877 -15.52 39.33 -15.64
C GLU A 877 -16.09 39.14 -17.05
N ARG A 878 -15.37 38.44 -17.94
CA ARG A 878 -15.84 38.12 -19.28
C ARG A 878 -17.06 37.20 -19.28
N MET A 879 -17.07 36.15 -18.46
CA MET A 879 -18.21 35.20 -18.37
C MET A 879 -19.52 35.88 -17.96
N LEU A 880 -19.42 36.91 -17.11
CA LEU A 880 -20.57 37.73 -16.71
C LEU A 880 -20.97 38.73 -17.78
N ALA A 881 -20.01 39.39 -18.42
CA ALA A 881 -20.26 40.32 -19.51
C ALA A 881 -20.92 39.63 -20.72
N GLU A 882 -20.57 38.36 -20.97
CA GLU A 882 -21.17 37.52 -22.01
C GLU A 882 -22.55 36.94 -21.61
N GLY A 883 -23.05 37.22 -20.40
CA GLY A 883 -24.32 36.71 -19.89
C GLY A 883 -24.35 35.19 -19.71
N LYS A 884 -23.19 34.52 -19.69
CA LYS A 884 -23.09 33.06 -19.48
C LYS A 884 -23.30 32.69 -18.02
N ALA A 885 -23.14 33.65 -17.10
CA ALA A 885 -23.55 33.55 -15.71
C ALA A 885 -24.26 34.85 -15.29
N VAL A 886 -25.19 34.75 -14.35
CA VAL A 886 -25.91 35.87 -13.73
C VAL A 886 -25.56 35.86 -12.25
N ALA A 887 -25.02 36.96 -11.75
CA ALA A 887 -24.79 37.12 -10.31
C ALA A 887 -26.13 37.19 -9.58
N THR A 888 -26.30 36.38 -8.53
CA THR A 888 -27.48 36.43 -7.65
C THR A 888 -27.07 36.42 -6.18
N PRO A 889 -27.97 36.80 -5.25
CA PRO A 889 -27.68 36.78 -3.81
C PRO A 889 -27.21 35.41 -3.28
N ASP A 890 -27.58 34.31 -3.95
CA ASP A 890 -27.26 32.93 -3.58
C ASP A 890 -25.96 32.39 -4.24
N GLY A 891 -25.37 33.11 -5.19
CA GLY A 891 -24.26 32.62 -6.01
C GLY A 891 -24.40 32.97 -7.51
N LEU A 892 -23.44 32.51 -8.32
CA LEU A 892 -23.50 32.66 -9.78
C LEU A 892 -24.58 31.71 -10.30
N ARG A 893 -25.70 32.24 -10.79
CA ARG A 893 -26.71 31.46 -11.50
C ARG A 893 -26.43 31.50 -12.99
N PHE A 894 -26.06 30.37 -13.55
CA PHE A 894 -25.99 30.21 -15.00
C PHE A 894 -27.44 30.26 -15.55
N PRO A 895 -27.77 31.10 -16.55
CA PRO A 895 -29.14 31.40 -16.95
C PRO A 895 -29.92 30.25 -17.62
N PHE A 896 -29.38 29.03 -17.66
CA PHE A 896 -30.06 27.86 -18.20
C PHE A 896 -30.26 26.76 -17.14
N PRO A 897 -31.47 26.16 -17.00
CA PRO A 897 -31.75 25.15 -15.97
C PRO A 897 -31.20 23.74 -16.30
N VAL A 898 -30.11 23.58 -17.06
CA VAL A 898 -29.64 22.27 -17.54
C VAL A 898 -28.15 22.03 -17.25
N ARG A 899 -27.91 21.24 -16.19
CA ARG A 899 -26.81 20.29 -15.92
C ARG A 899 -25.44 20.83 -15.46
N ALA A 900 -24.91 20.17 -14.41
CA ALA A 900 -23.56 20.31 -13.82
C ALA A 900 -22.39 20.32 -14.83
N GLU A 901 -22.63 19.92 -16.08
CA GLU A 901 -21.64 19.85 -17.15
C GLU A 901 -21.18 21.22 -17.65
N ALA A 902 -22.09 22.21 -17.74
CA ALA A 902 -21.71 23.57 -18.12
C ALA A 902 -20.80 24.23 -17.06
N PHE A 903 -21.05 23.91 -15.80
CA PHE A 903 -20.23 24.38 -14.68
C PHE A 903 -18.87 23.68 -14.64
N LYS A 904 -18.82 22.34 -14.80
CA LYS A 904 -17.55 21.60 -14.94
C LYS A 904 -16.73 22.12 -16.12
N GLN A 905 -17.36 22.39 -17.25
CA GLN A 905 -16.71 22.94 -18.44
C GLN A 905 -16.07 24.30 -18.13
N ALA A 906 -16.79 25.21 -17.48
CA ALA A 906 -16.24 26.49 -17.05
C ALA A 906 -15.08 26.33 -16.05
N PHE A 907 -15.22 25.44 -15.07
CA PHE A 907 -14.19 25.15 -14.07
C PHE A 907 -12.89 24.62 -14.70
N PHE A 908 -12.99 23.63 -15.61
CA PHE A 908 -11.82 23.11 -16.31
C PHE A 908 -11.19 24.11 -17.28
N ALA A 909 -12.00 24.98 -17.91
CA ALA A 909 -11.49 26.07 -18.75
C ALA A 909 -10.67 27.08 -17.93
N ILE A 910 -11.15 27.47 -16.75
CA ILE A 910 -10.42 28.36 -15.83
C ILE A 910 -9.07 27.78 -15.43
N ARG A 911 -9.01 26.48 -15.11
CA ARG A 911 -7.74 25.81 -14.79
C ARG A 911 -6.80 25.78 -15.98
N GLY A 912 -7.32 25.53 -17.18
CA GLY A 912 -6.52 25.59 -18.41
C GLY A 912 -5.95 26.98 -18.67
N GLU A 913 -6.67 28.04 -18.32
CA GLU A 913 -6.17 29.42 -18.46
C GLU A 913 -5.07 29.77 -17.48
N MET A 914 -5.14 29.30 -16.24
CA MET A 914 -4.04 29.45 -15.29
C MET A 914 -2.76 28.79 -15.81
N ALA A 915 -2.88 27.55 -16.30
CA ALA A 915 -1.76 26.82 -16.89
C ALA A 915 -1.24 27.48 -18.18
N ALA A 916 -2.14 28.00 -19.03
CA ALA A 916 -1.78 28.72 -20.25
C ALA A 916 -0.99 30.00 -19.94
N ALA A 917 -1.38 30.74 -18.89
CA ALA A 917 -0.65 31.91 -18.43
C ALA A 917 0.78 31.55 -17.98
N ARG A 918 0.95 30.45 -17.24
CA ARG A 918 2.28 29.94 -16.84
C ARG A 918 3.13 29.56 -18.05
N ALA A 919 2.56 28.82 -19.01
CA ALA A 919 3.26 28.41 -20.23
C ALA A 919 3.75 29.63 -21.04
N LEU A 920 2.88 30.63 -21.23
CA LEU A 920 3.24 31.87 -21.94
C LEU A 920 4.25 32.71 -21.14
N GLY A 921 4.14 32.75 -19.82
CA GLY A 921 5.12 33.39 -18.93
C GLY A 921 6.52 32.78 -19.07
N GLY A 922 6.60 31.43 -19.08
CA GLY A 922 7.85 30.69 -19.30
C GLY A 922 8.47 30.92 -20.68
N ILE A 923 7.66 30.97 -21.74
CA ILE A 923 8.13 31.28 -23.10
C ILE A 923 8.67 32.71 -23.18
N ARG A 924 7.94 33.69 -22.63
CA ARG A 924 8.33 35.11 -22.63
C ARG A 924 9.58 35.36 -21.79
N SER A 925 9.71 34.71 -20.63
CA SER A 925 10.88 34.86 -19.73
C SER A 925 12.15 34.27 -20.33
N ALA A 926 12.03 33.24 -21.19
CA ALA A 926 13.13 32.69 -21.97
C ALA A 926 13.52 33.55 -23.20
N GLY A 927 12.87 34.69 -23.43
CA GLY A 927 13.15 35.60 -24.55
C GLY A 927 12.63 35.10 -25.90
N LEU A 928 11.73 34.11 -25.93
CA LEU A 928 11.13 33.57 -27.14
C LEU A 928 9.83 34.30 -27.51
N ALA A 929 9.53 34.37 -28.81
CA ALA A 929 8.30 34.98 -29.31
C ALA A 929 7.07 34.13 -28.94
N ALA A 930 6.22 34.63 -28.04
CA ALA A 930 5.05 33.90 -27.54
C ALA A 930 3.77 34.09 -28.39
N GLU A 931 3.81 34.92 -29.43
CA GLU A 931 2.62 35.35 -30.19
C GLU A 931 1.84 34.18 -30.82
N ASP A 932 2.53 33.22 -31.42
CA ASP A 932 1.87 32.07 -32.06
C ASP A 932 1.40 31.02 -31.04
N ALA A 933 2.11 30.88 -29.91
CA ALA A 933 1.69 30.07 -28.77
C ALA A 933 0.41 30.65 -28.13
N GLU A 934 0.35 31.98 -27.99
CA GLU A 934 -0.80 32.71 -27.46
C GLU A 934 -2.02 32.59 -28.38
N LYS A 935 -1.85 32.76 -29.70
CA LYS A 935 -2.93 32.51 -30.68
C LYS A 935 -3.47 31.08 -30.59
N THR A 936 -2.59 30.10 -30.44
CA THR A 936 -2.98 28.68 -30.33
C THR A 936 -3.80 28.43 -29.07
N LEU A 937 -3.32 28.91 -27.91
CA LEU A 937 -4.01 28.73 -26.63
C LEU A 937 -5.35 29.48 -26.61
N GLU A 938 -5.44 30.67 -27.20
CA GLU A 938 -6.71 31.39 -27.35
C GLU A 938 -7.68 30.67 -28.29
N ALA A 939 -7.21 30.06 -29.39
CA ALA A 939 -8.05 29.25 -30.27
C ALA A 939 -8.62 28.01 -29.54
N LEU A 940 -7.79 27.32 -28.74
CA LEU A 940 -8.23 26.19 -27.93
C LEU A 940 -9.21 26.61 -26.82
N LYS A 941 -8.98 27.78 -26.21
CA LYS A 941 -9.86 28.37 -25.21
C LYS A 941 -11.24 28.71 -25.77
N LEU A 942 -11.32 29.23 -27.00
CA LEU A 942 -12.59 29.43 -27.69
C LEU A 942 -13.33 28.11 -27.90
N LEU A 943 -12.63 27.05 -28.32
CA LEU A 943 -13.22 25.72 -28.50
C LEU A 943 -13.60 25.04 -27.17
N ALA A 944 -12.86 25.30 -26.09
CA ALA A 944 -13.18 24.83 -24.75
C ALA A 944 -14.52 25.36 -24.24
N ALA A 945 -14.99 26.51 -24.76
CA ALA A 945 -16.33 27.03 -24.47
C ALA A 945 -17.45 26.28 -25.22
N GLU A 946 -17.13 25.44 -26.21
CA GLU A 946 -18.11 24.68 -27.00
C GLU A 946 -18.41 23.29 -26.42
N SER A 947 -17.47 22.67 -25.70
CA SER A 947 -17.70 21.38 -25.02
C SER A 947 -16.78 21.13 -23.81
N GLN A 948 -17.27 20.34 -22.85
CA GLN A 948 -16.48 19.89 -21.70
C GLN A 948 -15.23 19.08 -22.11
N GLU A 949 -15.37 18.23 -23.13
CA GLU A 949 -14.26 17.40 -23.63
C GLU A 949 -13.13 18.28 -24.17
N MET A 950 -13.47 19.38 -24.86
CA MET A 950 -12.49 20.38 -25.28
C MET A 950 -11.92 21.18 -24.10
N ALA A 951 -12.69 21.46 -23.06
CA ALA A 951 -12.16 22.11 -21.85
C ALA A 951 -11.12 21.23 -21.13
N LEU A 952 -11.37 19.92 -21.03
CA LEU A 952 -10.41 18.95 -20.50
C LEU A 952 -9.17 18.82 -21.39
N ALA A 953 -9.35 18.86 -22.72
CA ALA A 953 -8.25 18.83 -23.67
C ALA A 953 -7.38 20.08 -23.57
N TYR A 954 -7.99 21.26 -23.55
CA TYR A 954 -7.32 22.54 -23.36
C TYR A 954 -6.51 22.57 -22.07
N GLY A 955 -7.12 22.17 -20.94
CA GLY A 955 -6.44 22.10 -19.65
C GLY A 955 -5.26 21.13 -19.62
N SER A 956 -5.34 19.99 -20.33
CA SER A 956 -4.20 19.07 -20.46
C SER A 956 -3.09 19.61 -21.36
N VAL A 957 -3.44 20.24 -22.49
CA VAL A 957 -2.47 20.86 -23.40
C VAL A 957 -1.73 22.01 -22.72
N ALA A 958 -2.46 22.91 -22.04
CA ALA A 958 -1.90 24.06 -21.37
C ALA A 958 -0.96 23.67 -20.22
N ARG A 959 -1.33 22.67 -19.40
CA ARG A 959 -0.46 22.14 -18.35
C ARG A 959 0.80 21.52 -18.93
N ARG A 960 0.66 20.63 -19.92
CA ARG A 960 1.83 20.01 -20.56
C ARG A 960 2.77 21.03 -21.19
N ALA A 961 2.24 22.11 -21.75
CA ALA A 961 3.06 23.20 -22.27
C ALA A 961 3.78 23.97 -21.16
N ALA A 962 3.17 24.15 -19.98
CA ALA A 962 3.80 24.76 -18.81
C ALA A 962 4.93 23.90 -18.23
N ASP A 963 4.80 22.56 -18.31
CA ASP A 963 5.79 21.61 -17.79
C ASP A 963 6.99 21.39 -18.73
N LEU A 964 6.92 21.86 -19.97
CA LEU A 964 7.98 21.69 -20.96
C LEU A 964 8.96 22.88 -20.96
N PRO A 965 10.25 22.65 -21.27
CA PRO A 965 11.18 23.73 -21.59
C PRO A 965 10.60 24.64 -22.69
N ALA A 966 10.88 25.95 -22.61
CA ALA A 966 10.21 26.98 -23.40
C ALA A 966 10.25 26.72 -24.93
N ASP A 967 11.37 26.24 -25.47
CA ASP A 967 11.57 25.86 -26.88
C ASP A 967 10.70 24.65 -27.28
N LYS A 968 10.61 23.66 -26.41
CA LYS A 968 9.79 22.46 -26.59
C LYS A 968 8.30 22.76 -26.42
N ALA A 969 7.94 23.64 -25.49
CA ALA A 969 6.57 24.12 -25.28
C ALA A 969 6.05 24.84 -26.53
N GLN A 970 6.86 25.72 -27.13
CA GLN A 970 6.51 26.41 -28.37
C GLN A 970 6.32 25.43 -29.54
N SER A 971 7.26 24.49 -29.72
CA SER A 971 7.17 23.46 -30.77
C SER A 971 5.96 22.54 -30.60
N TYR A 972 5.63 22.19 -29.35
CA TYR A 972 4.46 21.40 -29.00
C TYR A 972 3.15 22.15 -29.33
N LEU A 973 3.03 23.42 -28.92
CA LEU A 973 1.85 24.23 -29.21
C LEU A 973 1.67 24.46 -30.72
N ALA A 974 2.74 24.69 -31.47
CA ALA A 974 2.66 24.78 -32.93
C ALA A 974 2.13 23.49 -33.58
N ALA A 975 2.56 22.31 -33.10
CA ALA A 975 2.03 21.03 -33.59
C ALA A 975 0.56 20.83 -33.20
N VAL A 976 0.14 21.30 -32.02
CA VAL A 976 -1.26 21.27 -31.59
C VAL A 976 -2.14 22.12 -32.51
N GLU A 977 -1.67 23.31 -32.93
CA GLU A 977 -2.37 24.14 -33.91
C GLU A 977 -2.48 23.44 -35.27
N SER A 978 -1.41 22.79 -35.72
CA SER A 978 -1.41 22.01 -36.96
C SER A 978 -2.48 20.91 -36.93
N LEU A 979 -2.49 20.07 -35.90
CA LEU A 979 -3.51 19.04 -35.66
C LEU A 979 -4.93 19.61 -35.67
N ARG A 980 -5.15 20.73 -34.96
CA ARG A 980 -6.46 21.41 -34.89
C ARG A 980 -6.93 21.87 -36.27
N SER A 981 -6.04 22.44 -37.07
CA SER A 981 -6.35 22.94 -38.42
C SER A 981 -6.60 21.82 -39.44
N SER A 982 -5.94 20.67 -39.23
CA SER A 982 -5.99 19.49 -40.08
C SER A 982 -7.26 18.64 -39.89
N ALA A 983 -7.87 18.65 -38.70
CA ALA A 983 -9.09 17.90 -38.42
C ALA A 983 -10.35 18.53 -39.07
N ARG A 984 -10.94 17.86 -40.07
CA ARG A 984 -12.13 18.35 -40.82
C ARG A 984 -13.31 17.38 -40.78
N GLY A 985 -14.53 17.91 -40.97
CA GLY A 985 -15.75 17.10 -41.12
C GLY A 985 -16.08 16.24 -39.89
N ALA A 986 -16.49 14.99 -40.12
CA ALA A 986 -16.90 14.04 -39.07
C ALA A 986 -15.77 13.69 -38.08
N VAL A 987 -14.50 13.88 -38.47
CA VAL A 987 -13.32 13.58 -37.65
C VAL A 987 -13.09 14.62 -36.55
N LYS A 988 -13.65 15.83 -36.68
CA LYS A 988 -13.48 16.92 -35.69
C LYS A 988 -13.90 16.51 -34.27
N THR A 989 -14.85 15.58 -34.14
CA THR A 989 -15.32 15.04 -32.85
C THR A 989 -14.25 14.25 -32.08
N THR A 990 -13.18 13.80 -32.75
CA THR A 990 -12.09 13.03 -32.15
C THR A 990 -10.99 13.91 -31.53
N LEU A 991 -10.92 15.17 -31.98
CA LEU A 991 -9.89 16.14 -31.60
C LEU A 991 -9.74 16.32 -30.08
N PRO A 992 -10.83 16.46 -29.28
CA PRO A 992 -10.69 16.61 -27.83
C PRO A 992 -9.96 15.42 -27.18
N GLY A 993 -10.25 14.19 -27.64
CA GLY A 993 -9.64 12.98 -27.11
C GLY A 993 -8.15 12.86 -27.40
N LEU A 994 -7.74 13.26 -28.62
CA LEU A 994 -6.34 13.24 -29.04
C LEU A 994 -5.53 14.32 -28.30
N LEU A 995 -6.06 15.55 -28.23
CA LEU A 995 -5.42 16.66 -27.50
C LEU A 995 -5.33 16.39 -25.99
N HIS A 996 -6.36 15.79 -25.40
CA HIS A 996 -6.31 15.39 -24.00
C HIS A 996 -5.21 14.34 -23.74
N ARG A 997 -5.05 13.37 -24.65
CA ARG A 997 -3.99 12.34 -24.56
C ARG A 997 -2.60 12.95 -24.76
N SER A 998 -2.42 13.90 -25.68
CA SER A 998 -1.12 14.53 -25.92
C SER A 998 -0.60 15.30 -24.69
N GLY A 999 -1.52 15.87 -23.90
CA GLY A 999 -1.20 16.54 -22.65
C GLY A 999 -1.00 15.61 -21.45
N ALA A 1000 -1.13 14.29 -21.59
CA ALA A 1000 -0.96 13.36 -20.49
C ALA A 1000 0.52 13.04 -20.22
N SER A 1001 0.92 13.03 -18.94
CA SER A 1001 2.29 12.69 -18.51
C SER A 1001 2.76 11.30 -18.95
N SER A 1002 1.83 10.34 -19.10
CA SER A 1002 2.12 9.00 -19.64
C SER A 1002 2.65 9.00 -21.09
N VAL A 1003 2.54 10.11 -21.82
CA VAL A 1003 3.09 10.26 -23.18
C VAL A 1003 4.51 10.83 -23.06
N LYS A 1004 5.50 9.95 -23.26
CA LYS A 1004 6.93 10.29 -23.19
C LYS A 1004 7.30 11.41 -24.19
N GLU A 1005 6.80 11.30 -25.42
CA GLU A 1005 7.09 12.25 -26.50
C GLU A 1005 5.79 12.92 -27.01
N PRO A 1006 5.31 13.99 -26.34
CA PRO A 1006 4.02 14.62 -26.67
C PRO A 1006 4.02 15.25 -28.07
N LEU A 1007 5.15 15.76 -28.53
CA LEU A 1007 5.30 16.33 -29.87
C LEU A 1007 5.16 15.26 -30.98
N ALA A 1008 5.79 14.09 -30.80
CA ALA A 1008 5.71 12.98 -31.76
C ALA A 1008 4.26 12.48 -31.87
N PHE A 1009 3.61 12.27 -30.73
CA PHE A 1009 2.21 11.84 -30.68
C PHE A 1009 1.26 12.82 -31.40
N VAL A 1010 1.43 14.14 -31.22
CA VAL A 1010 0.57 15.13 -31.91
C VAL A 1010 0.75 15.08 -33.43
N LYS A 1011 1.98 14.88 -33.93
CA LYS A 1011 2.23 14.72 -35.36
C LYS A 1011 1.64 13.44 -35.94
N GLU A 1012 1.66 12.35 -35.18
CA GLU A 1012 1.02 11.09 -35.57
C GLU A 1012 -0.51 11.18 -35.56
N ALA A 1013 -1.06 11.85 -34.56
CA ALA A 1013 -2.49 12.16 -34.50
C ALA A 1013 -2.91 13.05 -35.67
N GLU A 1014 -2.07 13.99 -36.08
CA GLU A 1014 -2.32 14.84 -37.25
C GLU A 1014 -2.39 14.02 -38.54
N TRP A 1015 -1.44 13.10 -38.74
CA TRP A 1015 -1.48 12.17 -39.87
C TRP A 1015 -2.80 11.39 -39.93
N LEU A 1016 -3.28 10.89 -38.78
CA LEU A 1016 -4.52 10.13 -38.72
C LEU A 1016 -5.74 10.97 -39.13
N VAL A 1017 -5.87 12.19 -38.62
CA VAL A 1017 -7.05 13.03 -38.87
C VAL A 1017 -7.03 13.76 -40.22
N SER A 1018 -5.84 13.92 -40.81
CA SER A 1018 -5.66 14.56 -42.13
C SER A 1018 -5.67 13.56 -43.29
N HIS A 1019 -5.74 12.25 -43.02
CA HIS A 1019 -5.61 11.24 -44.06
C HIS A 1019 -6.82 11.27 -45.03
N PRO A 1020 -6.62 11.56 -46.33
CA PRO A 1020 -7.73 11.85 -47.25
C PRO A 1020 -8.57 10.62 -47.61
N GLU A 1021 -8.00 9.42 -47.54
CA GLU A 1021 -8.62 8.17 -47.97
C GLU A 1021 -9.04 7.24 -46.82
N LEU A 1022 -8.85 7.66 -45.55
CA LEU A 1022 -9.37 6.92 -44.41
C LEU A 1022 -10.83 7.27 -44.16
N ASP A 1023 -11.62 6.22 -43.96
CA ASP A 1023 -13.04 6.36 -43.67
C ASP A 1023 -13.23 7.02 -42.29
N ALA A 1024 -14.18 7.95 -42.19
CA ALA A 1024 -14.41 8.70 -40.96
C ALA A 1024 -14.63 7.79 -39.74
N GLU A 1025 -15.34 6.67 -39.90
CA GLU A 1025 -15.53 5.67 -38.85
C GLU A 1025 -14.22 5.00 -38.41
N ALA A 1026 -13.32 4.71 -39.36
CA ALA A 1026 -12.00 4.15 -39.05
C ALA A 1026 -11.16 5.16 -38.27
N VAL A 1027 -11.16 6.42 -38.71
CA VAL A 1027 -10.45 7.51 -38.03
C VAL A 1027 -10.99 7.70 -36.61
N VAL A 1028 -12.31 7.72 -36.42
CA VAL A 1028 -12.95 7.86 -35.10
C VAL A 1028 -12.54 6.73 -34.17
N GLU A 1029 -12.59 5.50 -34.64
CA GLU A 1029 -12.30 4.33 -33.83
C GLU A 1029 -10.79 4.22 -33.50
N LEU A 1030 -9.91 4.49 -34.47
CA LEU A 1030 -8.47 4.54 -34.25
C LEU A 1030 -8.07 5.68 -33.30
N ALA A 1031 -8.67 6.86 -33.42
CA ALA A 1031 -8.44 7.97 -32.49
C ALA A 1031 -8.90 7.63 -31.07
N ARG A 1032 -10.06 6.96 -30.93
CA ARG A 1032 -10.57 6.47 -29.65
C ARG A 1032 -9.62 5.45 -29.00
N LYS A 1033 -9.04 4.54 -29.79
CA LYS A 1033 -8.03 3.58 -29.32
C LYS A 1033 -6.71 4.26 -28.97
N ALA A 1034 -6.26 5.24 -29.75
CA ALA A 1034 -5.03 5.99 -29.52
C ALA A 1034 -5.12 6.79 -28.20
N ARG A 1035 -6.27 7.42 -27.93
CA ARG A 1035 -6.58 8.06 -26.65
C ARG A 1035 -6.38 7.12 -25.45
N ARG A 1036 -6.75 5.85 -25.59
CA ARG A 1036 -6.60 4.82 -24.54
C ARG A 1036 -5.22 4.16 -24.52
N GLY A 1037 -4.32 4.55 -25.42
CA GLY A 1037 -3.03 3.88 -25.63
C GLY A 1037 -3.20 2.42 -26.07
N SER A 1038 -4.32 2.07 -26.72
CA SER A 1038 -4.63 0.73 -27.23
C SER A 1038 -4.12 0.50 -28.67
N VAL A 1039 -3.66 1.55 -29.33
CA VAL A 1039 -2.95 1.53 -30.61
C VAL A 1039 -1.87 2.60 -30.57
N ASP A 1040 -0.69 2.26 -31.09
CA ASP A 1040 0.39 3.19 -31.36
C ASP A 1040 0.26 3.69 -32.80
N LEU A 1041 0.09 5.01 -32.97
CA LEU A 1041 -0.15 5.61 -34.27
C LEU A 1041 1.13 5.68 -35.12
N GLY A 1042 2.29 5.87 -34.50
CA GLY A 1042 3.59 5.79 -35.16
C GLY A 1042 3.85 4.40 -35.72
N TRP A 1043 3.60 3.35 -34.92
CA TRP A 1043 3.68 1.97 -35.38
C TRP A 1043 2.67 1.68 -36.50
N LEU A 1044 1.40 2.06 -36.33
CA LEU A 1044 0.35 1.81 -37.33
C LEU A 1044 0.71 2.44 -38.69
N ARG A 1045 1.23 3.67 -38.67
CA ARG A 1045 1.73 4.37 -39.86
C ARG A 1045 2.92 3.68 -40.52
N SER A 1046 3.72 2.93 -39.76
CA SER A 1046 4.86 2.17 -40.28
C SER A 1046 4.47 0.84 -40.94
N THR A 1047 3.21 0.40 -40.82
CA THR A 1047 2.72 -0.83 -41.44
C THR A 1047 2.48 -0.70 -42.95
N GLY A 1048 2.55 -1.82 -43.67
CA GLY A 1048 2.20 -1.94 -45.09
C GLY A 1048 0.72 -2.20 -45.34
N LEU A 1049 -0.17 -1.89 -44.39
CA LEU A 1049 -1.62 -2.02 -44.59
C LEU A 1049 -2.08 -1.06 -45.67
N ASN A 1050 -2.64 -1.61 -46.75
CA ASN A 1050 -3.34 -0.79 -47.73
C ASN A 1050 -4.61 -0.19 -47.11
N LEU A 1051 -5.20 0.80 -47.78
CA LEU A 1051 -6.34 1.54 -47.26
C LEU A 1051 -7.59 0.69 -47.07
N GLU A 1052 -7.83 -0.30 -47.93
CA GLU A 1052 -8.95 -1.23 -47.76
C GLU A 1052 -8.82 -2.01 -46.44
N TYR A 1053 -7.63 -2.52 -46.14
CA TYR A 1053 -7.35 -3.27 -44.92
C TYR A 1053 -7.37 -2.37 -43.68
N LEU A 1054 -6.76 -1.20 -43.78
CA LEU A 1054 -6.72 -0.23 -42.69
C LEU A 1054 -8.12 0.29 -42.34
N ASN A 1055 -8.97 0.56 -43.33
CA ASN A 1055 -10.37 0.92 -43.09
C ASN A 1055 -11.16 -0.25 -42.48
N PHE A 1056 -11.00 -1.46 -43.01
CA PHE A 1056 -11.72 -2.63 -42.50
C PHE A 1056 -11.37 -2.96 -41.04
N MET A 1057 -10.08 -2.94 -40.71
CA MET A 1057 -9.58 -3.23 -39.37
C MET A 1057 -9.75 -2.04 -38.42
N GLY A 1058 -9.58 -0.83 -38.93
CA GLY A 1058 -9.66 0.44 -38.20
C GLY A 1058 -11.06 0.72 -37.66
N ARG A 1059 -12.11 0.37 -38.41
CA ARG A 1059 -13.51 0.48 -37.97
C ARG A 1059 -13.90 -0.51 -36.86
N ASN A 1060 -13.14 -1.59 -36.68
CA ASN A 1060 -13.50 -2.64 -35.74
C ASN A 1060 -12.94 -2.36 -34.34
N GLU A 1061 -13.83 -2.11 -33.38
CA GLU A 1061 -13.49 -1.90 -31.97
C GLU A 1061 -12.70 -3.06 -31.35
N LYS A 1062 -12.90 -4.29 -31.83
CA LYS A 1062 -12.25 -5.49 -31.26
C LYS A 1062 -10.91 -5.82 -31.91
N THR A 1063 -10.46 -5.05 -32.90
CA THR A 1063 -9.14 -5.26 -33.50
C THR A 1063 -8.06 -5.12 -32.43
N ALA A 1064 -7.32 -6.21 -32.22
CA ALA A 1064 -6.30 -6.35 -31.19
C ALA A 1064 -4.95 -5.75 -31.63
N TRP A 1065 -4.93 -4.43 -31.89
CA TRP A 1065 -3.74 -3.74 -32.40
C TRP A 1065 -2.47 -3.98 -31.57
N LYS A 1066 -2.57 -3.95 -30.23
CA LYS A 1066 -1.44 -4.29 -29.35
C LYS A 1066 -0.88 -5.68 -29.56
N LEU A 1067 -1.73 -6.68 -29.81
CA LEU A 1067 -1.27 -8.04 -30.07
C LEU A 1067 -0.48 -8.10 -31.38
N PHE A 1068 -0.91 -7.35 -32.40
CA PHE A 1068 -0.21 -7.29 -33.68
C PHE A 1068 1.10 -6.50 -33.60
N GLN A 1069 1.10 -5.40 -32.85
CA GLN A 1069 2.31 -4.65 -32.51
C GLN A 1069 3.31 -5.53 -31.76
N GLN A 1070 2.87 -6.19 -30.69
CA GLN A 1070 3.70 -7.13 -29.93
C GLN A 1070 4.20 -8.27 -30.83
N ALA A 1071 3.38 -8.80 -31.73
CA ALA A 1071 3.81 -9.82 -32.67
C ALA A 1071 4.83 -9.30 -33.70
N ALA A 1072 4.81 -8.00 -34.05
CA ALA A 1072 5.81 -7.40 -34.92
C ALA A 1072 7.13 -7.16 -34.17
N GLU A 1073 7.05 -6.74 -32.91
CA GLU A 1073 8.19 -6.49 -32.02
C GLU A 1073 8.86 -7.80 -31.53
N GLU A 1074 8.08 -8.88 -31.40
CA GLU A 1074 8.53 -10.21 -30.96
C GLU A 1074 8.35 -11.29 -32.06
N PRO A 1075 9.09 -11.23 -33.19
CA PRO A 1075 8.93 -12.18 -34.28
C PRO A 1075 9.29 -13.64 -33.90
N TRP A 1076 10.11 -13.83 -32.85
CA TRP A 1076 10.51 -15.15 -32.33
C TRP A 1076 9.49 -15.77 -31.35
N ASN A 1077 8.54 -15.00 -30.81
CA ASN A 1077 7.60 -15.51 -29.81
C ASN A 1077 6.46 -16.32 -30.45
N LEU A 1078 6.64 -17.64 -30.56
CA LEU A 1078 5.68 -18.54 -31.21
C LEU A 1078 4.26 -18.47 -30.61
N ALA A 1079 4.12 -18.24 -29.31
CA ALA A 1079 2.81 -18.16 -28.66
C ALA A 1079 2.06 -16.87 -29.04
N VAL A 1080 2.77 -15.74 -29.09
CA VAL A 1080 2.22 -14.46 -29.58
C VAL A 1080 1.91 -14.58 -31.08
N GLN A 1081 2.81 -15.16 -31.88
CA GLN A 1081 2.60 -15.37 -33.31
C GLN A 1081 1.39 -16.25 -33.63
N ARG A 1082 1.18 -17.35 -32.89
CA ARG A 1082 0.01 -18.23 -33.04
C ARG A 1082 -1.28 -17.47 -32.71
N ARG A 1083 -1.33 -16.74 -31.60
CA ARG A 1083 -2.49 -15.91 -31.22
C ARG A 1083 -2.77 -14.83 -32.27
N ALA A 1084 -1.75 -14.12 -32.75
CA ALA A 1084 -1.89 -13.13 -33.81
C ALA A 1084 -2.42 -13.76 -35.11
N ARG A 1085 -1.89 -14.92 -35.52
CA ARG A 1085 -2.38 -15.66 -36.70
C ARG A 1085 -3.85 -16.06 -36.56
N GLU A 1086 -4.27 -16.54 -35.40
CA GLU A 1086 -5.67 -16.91 -35.15
C GLU A 1086 -6.61 -15.70 -35.23
N GLN A 1087 -6.22 -14.56 -34.66
CA GLN A 1087 -7.01 -13.33 -34.72
C GLN A 1087 -7.09 -12.79 -36.15
N LEU A 1088 -5.96 -12.72 -36.87
CA LEU A 1088 -5.93 -12.29 -38.26
C LEU A 1088 -6.75 -13.21 -39.17
N ARG A 1089 -6.77 -14.51 -38.87
CA ARG A 1089 -7.61 -15.46 -39.57
C ARG A 1089 -9.10 -15.15 -39.36
N GLY A 1090 -9.52 -14.83 -38.13
CA GLY A 1090 -10.89 -14.37 -37.85
C GLY A 1090 -11.27 -13.15 -38.69
N ILE A 1091 -10.42 -12.12 -38.66
CA ILE A 1091 -10.57 -10.88 -39.44
C ILE A 1091 -10.63 -11.17 -40.95
N ALA A 1092 -9.81 -12.11 -41.44
CA ALA A 1092 -9.82 -12.53 -42.84
C ALA A 1092 -11.16 -13.15 -43.27
N VAL A 1093 -11.76 -14.01 -42.44
CA VAL A 1093 -13.06 -14.59 -42.77
C VAL A 1093 -14.16 -13.53 -42.74
N GLU A 1094 -14.15 -12.64 -41.74
CA GLU A 1094 -15.11 -11.52 -41.68
C GLU A 1094 -15.02 -10.65 -42.94
N MET A 1095 -13.79 -10.29 -43.35
CA MET A 1095 -13.57 -9.45 -44.54
C MET A 1095 -14.01 -10.16 -45.81
N LEU A 1096 -13.68 -11.44 -45.97
CA LEU A 1096 -14.11 -12.24 -47.12
C LEU A 1096 -15.63 -12.41 -47.16
N THR A 1097 -16.28 -12.51 -45.99
CA THR A 1097 -17.74 -12.60 -45.87
C THR A 1097 -18.39 -11.29 -46.32
N GLU A 1098 -17.86 -10.15 -45.87
CA GLU A 1098 -18.34 -8.83 -46.27
C GLU A 1098 -18.15 -8.59 -47.78
N ARG A 1099 -16.93 -8.85 -48.28
CA ARG A 1099 -16.58 -8.67 -49.71
C ARG A 1099 -17.42 -9.54 -50.65
N ASN A 1100 -17.79 -10.74 -50.20
CA ASN A 1100 -18.56 -11.69 -51.01
C ASN A 1100 -20.02 -11.82 -50.58
N ALA A 1101 -20.55 -10.89 -49.77
CA ALA A 1101 -21.88 -11.02 -49.17
C ALA A 1101 -22.99 -11.30 -50.19
N GLN A 1102 -22.98 -10.63 -51.34
CA GLN A 1102 -23.98 -10.85 -52.40
C GLN A 1102 -23.92 -12.27 -53.00
N LYS A 1103 -22.72 -12.86 -53.09
CA LYS A 1103 -22.51 -14.22 -53.59
C LYS A 1103 -22.86 -15.27 -52.53
N LEU A 1104 -22.49 -15.02 -51.28
CA LEU A 1104 -22.69 -15.93 -50.15
C LEU A 1104 -24.16 -15.96 -49.70
N PHE A 1105 -24.88 -14.85 -49.86
CA PHE A 1105 -26.29 -14.71 -49.44
C PHE A 1105 -27.15 -14.16 -50.59
N PRO A 1106 -27.47 -14.99 -51.61
CA PRO A 1106 -28.28 -14.55 -52.73
C PRO A 1106 -29.64 -14.00 -52.30
N GLY A 1107 -30.03 -12.83 -52.82
CA GLY A 1107 -31.29 -12.16 -52.48
C GLY A 1107 -31.24 -11.29 -51.22
N PHE A 1108 -30.09 -11.23 -50.53
CA PHE A 1108 -29.87 -10.39 -49.37
C PHE A 1108 -28.78 -9.36 -49.62
N ARG A 1109 -28.84 -8.25 -48.88
CA ARG A 1109 -27.80 -7.22 -48.83
C ARG A 1109 -27.29 -7.04 -47.41
N LEU A 1110 -25.98 -6.85 -47.25
CA LEU A 1110 -25.40 -6.47 -45.98
C LEU A 1110 -25.84 -5.05 -45.61
N THR A 1111 -26.37 -4.91 -44.41
CA THR A 1111 -26.99 -3.65 -43.93
C THR A 1111 -26.47 -3.19 -42.57
N GLY A 1112 -25.69 -4.02 -41.87
CA GLY A 1112 -25.06 -3.65 -40.61
C GLY A 1112 -23.92 -4.59 -40.24
N ARG A 1113 -22.97 -4.09 -39.46
CA ARG A 1113 -21.79 -4.80 -38.96
C ARG A 1113 -21.66 -4.58 -37.45
N GLN A 1114 -21.15 -5.58 -36.72
CA GLN A 1114 -21.00 -5.59 -35.25
C GLN A 1114 -22.27 -5.07 -34.56
N VAL A 1115 -23.43 -5.65 -34.92
CA VAL A 1115 -24.73 -5.12 -34.50
C VAL A 1115 -25.04 -5.60 -33.07
N PRO A 1116 -25.26 -4.67 -32.11
CA PRO A 1116 -25.69 -5.04 -30.78
C PRO A 1116 -27.10 -5.64 -30.81
N LEU A 1117 -27.30 -6.68 -30.01
CA LEU A 1117 -28.56 -7.39 -29.80
C LEU A 1117 -29.12 -7.06 -28.41
N GLU A 1118 -30.38 -7.44 -28.14
CA GLU A 1118 -31.14 -6.99 -26.97
C GLU A 1118 -30.53 -7.43 -25.64
N GLU A 1119 -29.88 -8.60 -25.57
CA GLU A 1119 -29.23 -9.09 -24.34
C GLU A 1119 -27.76 -8.67 -24.21
N GLY A 1120 -27.33 -7.64 -24.96
CA GLY A 1120 -25.96 -7.13 -24.92
C GLY A 1120 -24.95 -8.00 -25.69
N HIS A 1121 -25.42 -9.03 -26.40
CA HIS A 1121 -24.65 -9.77 -27.38
C HIS A 1121 -24.39 -8.92 -28.63
N ILE A 1122 -23.38 -9.28 -29.43
CA ILE A 1122 -23.05 -8.60 -30.69
C ILE A 1122 -23.00 -9.67 -31.77
N ILE A 1123 -23.71 -9.46 -32.87
CA ILE A 1123 -23.64 -10.30 -34.07
C ILE A 1123 -22.71 -9.62 -35.09
N ASP A 1124 -21.89 -10.41 -35.79
CA ASP A 1124 -20.88 -9.82 -36.69
C ASP A 1124 -21.49 -9.01 -37.84
N ASN A 1125 -22.62 -9.46 -38.40
CA ASN A 1125 -23.24 -8.84 -39.57
C ASN A 1125 -24.78 -8.97 -39.54
N VAL A 1126 -25.49 -8.05 -40.21
CA VAL A 1126 -26.94 -8.12 -40.42
C VAL A 1126 -27.26 -7.96 -41.89
N LEU A 1127 -28.01 -8.93 -42.41
CA LEU A 1127 -28.52 -8.95 -43.78
C LEU A 1127 -29.97 -8.51 -43.82
N THR A 1128 -30.36 -7.77 -44.86
CA THR A 1128 -31.76 -7.44 -45.16
C THR A 1128 -32.13 -7.95 -46.55
N ALA A 1129 -33.34 -8.46 -46.72
CA ALA A 1129 -33.84 -8.89 -48.03
C ALA A 1129 -33.84 -7.74 -49.06
N ALA A 1130 -33.41 -8.03 -50.29
CA ALA A 1130 -33.22 -7.01 -51.34
C ALA A 1130 -34.53 -6.37 -51.87
N MET A 1131 -35.69 -7.03 -51.71
CA MET A 1131 -36.98 -6.61 -52.29
C MET A 1131 -37.95 -5.89 -51.31
N GLY A 1132 -37.54 -5.57 -50.06
CA GLY A 1132 -38.35 -4.88 -49.02
C GLY A 1132 -39.48 -5.73 -48.39
N GLN A 1133 -39.96 -5.56 -47.14
CA GLN A 1133 -39.45 -4.92 -45.91
C GLN A 1133 -39.64 -5.90 -44.72
N ARG A 1134 -38.81 -5.72 -43.69
CA ARG A 1134 -38.83 -6.24 -42.29
C ARG A 1134 -38.04 -7.49 -41.93
N LEU A 1135 -37.75 -8.44 -42.83
CA LEU A 1135 -36.96 -9.61 -42.41
C LEU A 1135 -35.46 -9.30 -42.45
N GLN A 1136 -34.87 -9.19 -41.27
CA GLN A 1136 -33.42 -9.09 -41.06
C GLN A 1136 -32.88 -10.46 -40.63
N HIS A 1137 -31.67 -10.82 -41.03
CA HIS A 1137 -31.00 -12.02 -40.55
C HIS A 1137 -29.66 -11.66 -39.94
N GLY A 1138 -29.39 -12.17 -38.73
CA GLY A 1138 -28.06 -12.09 -38.13
C GLY A 1138 -27.11 -13.05 -38.81
N VAL A 1139 -25.85 -12.65 -38.97
CA VAL A 1139 -24.77 -13.47 -39.52
C VAL A 1139 -23.61 -13.45 -38.54
N GLU A 1140 -23.31 -14.61 -37.95
CA GLU A 1140 -22.11 -14.78 -37.12
C GLU A 1140 -21.02 -15.45 -37.95
N VAL A 1141 -19.79 -14.96 -37.83
CA VAL A 1141 -18.64 -15.47 -38.57
C VAL A 1141 -17.65 -16.14 -37.61
N LYS A 1142 -17.21 -17.34 -37.95
CA LYS A 1142 -16.21 -18.07 -37.15
C LYS A 1142 -15.07 -18.56 -38.03
N GLY A 1143 -13.98 -17.79 -38.02
CA GLY A 1143 -12.73 -18.12 -38.68
C GLY A 1143 -11.91 -19.25 -38.03
N TRP A 1144 -12.53 -20.16 -37.29
CA TRP A 1144 -11.83 -21.31 -36.70
C TRP A 1144 -11.42 -22.30 -37.78
N ASN A 1145 -10.25 -22.92 -37.63
CA ASN A 1145 -9.83 -24.02 -38.50
C ASN A 1145 -10.49 -25.34 -38.07
N LYS A 1146 -10.29 -26.40 -38.87
CA LYS A 1146 -10.87 -27.73 -38.61
C LYS A 1146 -10.57 -28.26 -37.21
N ASP A 1147 -9.35 -28.06 -36.72
CA ASP A 1147 -8.88 -28.61 -35.45
C ASP A 1147 -9.49 -27.88 -34.27
N ARG A 1148 -9.61 -26.55 -34.36
CA ARG A 1148 -10.24 -25.73 -33.33
C ARG A 1148 -11.74 -26.03 -33.21
N TRP A 1149 -12.45 -26.19 -34.33
CA TRP A 1149 -13.85 -26.64 -34.32
C TRP A 1149 -14.01 -27.99 -33.64
N ARG A 1150 -13.16 -28.97 -34.00
CA ARG A 1150 -13.16 -30.30 -33.39
C ARG A 1150 -12.91 -30.24 -31.88
N MET A 1151 -11.90 -29.48 -31.44
CA MET A 1151 -11.58 -29.34 -30.01
C MET A 1151 -12.73 -28.68 -29.24
N ALA A 1152 -13.31 -27.60 -29.79
CA ALA A 1152 -14.40 -26.90 -29.13
C ALA A 1152 -15.65 -27.78 -28.99
N LEU A 1153 -16.07 -28.46 -30.07
CA LEU A 1153 -17.25 -29.34 -30.03
C LEU A 1153 -17.04 -30.56 -29.12
N ASN A 1154 -15.82 -31.10 -29.07
CA ASN A 1154 -15.49 -32.15 -28.11
C ASN A 1154 -15.57 -31.63 -26.67
N ALA A 1155 -14.97 -30.47 -26.38
CA ALA A 1155 -15.04 -29.86 -25.06
C ALA A 1155 -16.48 -29.55 -24.63
N TRP A 1156 -17.34 -29.14 -25.58
CA TRP A 1156 -18.76 -28.94 -25.32
C TRP A 1156 -19.46 -30.24 -24.92
N ASN A 1157 -19.23 -31.34 -25.64
CA ASN A 1157 -19.81 -32.64 -25.28
C ASN A 1157 -19.30 -33.12 -23.93
N THR A 1158 -17.99 -33.05 -23.68
CA THR A 1158 -17.39 -33.38 -22.38
C THR A 1158 -18.00 -32.54 -21.24
N LYS A 1159 -18.29 -31.25 -21.49
CA LYS A 1159 -19.00 -30.37 -20.54
C LYS A 1159 -20.42 -30.86 -20.24
N GLN A 1160 -21.15 -31.28 -21.27
CA GLN A 1160 -22.52 -31.81 -21.14
C GLN A 1160 -22.54 -33.14 -20.39
N ASP A 1161 -21.50 -33.95 -20.56
CA ASP A 1161 -21.32 -35.23 -19.87
C ASP A 1161 -20.83 -35.07 -18.41
N ALA A 1162 -20.80 -33.83 -17.89
CA ALA A 1162 -20.33 -33.46 -16.54
C ALA A 1162 -18.90 -33.93 -16.21
N GLN A 1163 -18.06 -34.11 -17.24
CA GLN A 1163 -16.67 -34.49 -17.07
C GLN A 1163 -15.78 -33.25 -16.86
N ALA A 1164 -14.69 -33.42 -16.11
CA ALA A 1164 -13.72 -32.36 -15.87
C ALA A 1164 -13.08 -31.89 -17.18
N LEU A 1165 -13.05 -30.56 -17.38
CA LEU A 1165 -12.42 -29.91 -18.53
C LEU A 1165 -11.09 -29.29 -18.11
N SER A 1166 -10.06 -29.39 -18.95
CA SER A 1166 -8.90 -28.50 -18.84
C SER A 1166 -9.29 -27.04 -19.07
N GLU A 1167 -8.48 -26.09 -18.61
CA GLU A 1167 -8.76 -24.65 -18.81
C GLU A 1167 -8.94 -24.28 -20.28
N GLN A 1168 -8.12 -24.84 -21.17
CA GLN A 1168 -8.22 -24.61 -22.62
C GLN A 1168 -9.54 -25.17 -23.18
N GLN A 1169 -9.96 -26.35 -22.73
CA GLN A 1169 -11.25 -26.93 -23.12
C GLN A 1169 -12.43 -26.12 -22.55
N ALA A 1170 -12.34 -25.68 -21.30
CA ALA A 1170 -13.35 -24.83 -20.67
C ALA A 1170 -13.50 -23.49 -21.42
N ALA A 1171 -12.39 -22.86 -21.82
CA ALA A 1171 -12.40 -21.64 -22.62
C ALA A 1171 -13.09 -21.85 -23.98
N LEU A 1172 -12.79 -22.95 -24.68
CA LEU A 1172 -13.44 -23.29 -25.95
C LEU A 1172 -14.93 -23.62 -25.78
N ALA A 1173 -15.29 -24.35 -24.72
CA ALA A 1173 -16.69 -24.65 -24.41
C ALA A 1173 -17.47 -23.37 -24.08
N ASN A 1174 -16.85 -22.40 -23.39
CA ASN A 1174 -17.44 -21.09 -23.13
C ASN A 1174 -17.56 -20.24 -24.40
N GLN A 1175 -16.64 -20.37 -25.36
CA GLN A 1175 -16.78 -19.74 -26.68
C GLN A 1175 -17.98 -20.32 -27.47
N LEU A 1176 -18.22 -21.63 -27.40
CA LEU A 1176 -19.42 -22.25 -27.99
C LEU A 1176 -20.71 -21.89 -27.25
N GLN A 1177 -20.65 -21.79 -25.92
CA GLN A 1177 -21.76 -21.26 -25.11
C GLN A 1177 -22.18 -19.87 -25.59
N ARG A 1178 -21.20 -18.97 -25.76
CA ARG A 1178 -21.44 -17.61 -26.25
C ARG A 1178 -21.97 -17.60 -27.68
N LEU A 1179 -21.44 -18.45 -28.56
CA LEU A 1179 -21.95 -18.62 -29.92
C LEU A 1179 -23.43 -19.04 -29.91
N ARG A 1180 -23.79 -20.00 -29.05
CA ARG A 1180 -25.20 -20.41 -28.88
C ARG A 1180 -26.07 -19.23 -28.49
N GLU A 1181 -25.67 -18.47 -27.48
CA GLU A 1181 -26.41 -17.30 -26.99
C GLU A 1181 -26.56 -16.23 -28.08
N GLN A 1182 -25.47 -15.90 -28.80
CA GLN A 1182 -25.50 -14.96 -29.92
C GLN A 1182 -26.46 -15.39 -31.02
N LEU A 1183 -26.45 -16.67 -31.42
CA LEU A 1183 -27.35 -17.20 -32.44
C LEU A 1183 -28.80 -17.22 -31.97
N ALA A 1184 -29.04 -17.58 -30.71
CA ALA A 1184 -30.39 -17.57 -30.12
C ALA A 1184 -30.97 -16.15 -30.08
N ASP A 1185 -30.17 -15.16 -29.68
CA ASP A 1185 -30.59 -13.76 -29.63
C ASP A 1185 -30.77 -13.16 -31.04
N ALA A 1186 -29.92 -13.55 -31.99
CA ALA A 1186 -30.04 -13.15 -33.40
C ALA A 1186 -31.28 -13.72 -34.10
N ALA A 1187 -31.86 -14.80 -33.58
CA ALA A 1187 -33.08 -15.42 -34.08
C ALA A 1187 -34.37 -14.75 -33.56
N LYS A 1188 -34.28 -13.80 -32.61
CA LYS A 1188 -35.45 -13.12 -32.04
C LYS A 1188 -36.07 -12.12 -33.02
N PRO A 1189 -37.40 -11.96 -33.04
CA PRO A 1189 -38.08 -10.94 -33.83
C PRO A 1189 -37.52 -9.53 -33.56
N PRO A 1190 -37.39 -8.66 -34.58
CA PRO A 1190 -37.88 -8.79 -35.96
C PRO A 1190 -36.96 -9.61 -36.89
N ARG A 1191 -35.91 -10.24 -36.36
CA ARG A 1191 -34.95 -11.01 -37.15
C ARG A 1191 -35.46 -12.43 -37.39
N GLY A 1192 -35.15 -13.00 -38.55
CA GLY A 1192 -35.39 -14.39 -38.90
C GLY A 1192 -34.21 -15.30 -38.50
N ASN A 1193 -34.25 -16.56 -38.94
CA ASN A 1193 -33.20 -17.53 -38.63
C ASN A 1193 -31.79 -17.01 -38.98
N PRO A 1194 -30.80 -17.13 -38.08
CA PRO A 1194 -29.46 -16.60 -38.30
C PRO A 1194 -28.64 -17.48 -39.27
N PHE A 1195 -27.57 -16.90 -39.80
CA PHE A 1195 -26.53 -17.61 -40.53
C PHE A 1195 -25.26 -17.76 -39.70
N LEU A 1196 -24.60 -18.91 -39.83
CA LEU A 1196 -23.27 -19.15 -39.28
C LEU A 1196 -22.28 -19.39 -40.42
N VAL A 1197 -21.29 -18.51 -40.56
CA VAL A 1197 -20.25 -18.61 -41.59
C VAL A 1197 -19.03 -19.34 -41.05
N ILE A 1198 -18.62 -20.42 -41.72
CA ILE A 1198 -17.50 -21.28 -41.32
C ILE A 1198 -16.63 -21.66 -42.52
N THR A 1199 -15.53 -22.38 -42.27
CA THR A 1199 -14.68 -22.96 -43.32
C THR A 1199 -15.31 -24.17 -43.99
N ASP A 1200 -15.08 -24.34 -45.30
CA ASP A 1200 -15.48 -25.52 -46.09
C ASP A 1200 -14.67 -26.81 -45.79
N LYS A 1201 -13.59 -26.71 -45.00
CA LYS A 1201 -12.69 -27.83 -44.68
C LYS A 1201 -13.00 -28.55 -43.37
N LEU A 1202 -14.22 -28.44 -42.85
CA LEU A 1202 -14.63 -29.29 -41.72
C LEU A 1202 -14.68 -30.76 -42.14
N SER A 1203 -14.13 -31.64 -41.30
CA SER A 1203 -14.25 -33.08 -41.50
C SER A 1203 -15.71 -33.52 -41.34
N GLY A 1204 -16.14 -34.58 -42.04
CA GLY A 1204 -17.49 -35.15 -41.92
C GLY A 1204 -17.96 -35.31 -40.46
N PRO A 1205 -17.17 -35.97 -39.59
CA PRO A 1205 -17.52 -36.12 -38.17
C PRO A 1205 -17.65 -34.80 -37.41
N THR A 1206 -16.84 -33.78 -37.75
CA THR A 1206 -16.94 -32.46 -37.11
C THR A 1206 -18.17 -31.70 -37.60
N LYS A 1207 -18.53 -31.83 -38.88
CA LYS A 1207 -19.71 -31.22 -39.48
C LYS A 1207 -21.00 -31.82 -38.92
N GLU A 1208 -21.03 -33.13 -38.70
CA GLU A 1208 -22.12 -33.82 -37.99
C GLU A 1208 -22.29 -33.30 -36.57
N LYS A 1209 -21.20 -33.25 -35.78
CA LYS A 1209 -21.22 -32.69 -34.41
C LYS A 1209 -21.69 -31.24 -34.37
N LEU A 1210 -21.28 -30.41 -35.33
CA LEU A 1210 -21.74 -29.03 -35.43
C LEU A 1210 -23.24 -28.98 -35.75
N SER A 1211 -23.71 -29.82 -36.66
CA SER A 1211 -25.13 -29.91 -37.01
C SER A 1211 -25.97 -30.33 -35.81
N ASP A 1212 -25.52 -31.32 -35.04
CA ASP A 1212 -26.15 -31.76 -33.80
C ASP A 1212 -26.18 -30.65 -32.75
N PHE A 1213 -25.05 -29.94 -32.58
CA PHE A 1213 -24.97 -28.80 -31.69
C PHE A 1213 -26.00 -27.72 -32.05
N LEU A 1214 -26.07 -27.32 -33.33
CA LEU A 1214 -27.01 -26.30 -33.79
C LEU A 1214 -28.48 -26.77 -33.69
N ASN A 1215 -28.78 -28.02 -34.03
CA ASN A 1215 -30.14 -28.57 -33.95
C ASN A 1215 -30.69 -28.64 -32.51
N ARG A 1216 -29.81 -28.84 -31.54
CA ARG A 1216 -30.18 -28.85 -30.11
C ARG A 1216 -30.26 -27.45 -29.51
N ASN A 1217 -29.40 -26.54 -29.95
CA ASN A 1217 -29.14 -25.29 -29.23
C ASN A 1217 -29.54 -24.00 -29.98
N ALA A 1218 -29.59 -24.01 -31.31
CA ALA A 1218 -29.88 -22.84 -32.16
C ALA A 1218 -30.61 -23.26 -33.44
N ARG A 1219 -31.83 -23.82 -33.26
CA ARG A 1219 -32.63 -24.39 -34.35
C ARG A 1219 -32.90 -23.39 -35.47
N GLY A 1220 -32.75 -23.86 -36.71
CA GLY A 1220 -32.99 -23.04 -37.90
C GLY A 1220 -31.78 -22.27 -38.41
N THR A 1221 -30.66 -22.25 -37.67
CA THR A 1221 -29.40 -21.62 -38.12
C THR A 1221 -28.91 -22.26 -39.41
N GLN A 1222 -28.65 -21.46 -40.45
CA GLN A 1222 -28.10 -21.94 -41.73
C GLN A 1222 -26.59 -21.79 -41.77
N ILE A 1223 -25.89 -22.86 -42.18
CA ILE A 1223 -24.43 -22.84 -42.32
C ILE A 1223 -24.06 -22.34 -43.73
N ILE A 1224 -23.17 -21.36 -43.78
CA ILE A 1224 -22.55 -20.87 -45.02
C ILE A 1224 -21.06 -21.15 -44.96
N GLU A 1225 -20.51 -21.69 -46.04
CA GLU A 1225 -19.11 -22.12 -46.09
C GLU A 1225 -18.28 -21.15 -46.96
N VAL A 1226 -17.08 -20.81 -46.47
CA VAL A 1226 -16.08 -20.02 -47.19
C VAL A 1226 -14.85 -20.89 -47.44
N GLU A 1227 -14.30 -20.81 -48.66
CA GLU A 1227 -13.13 -21.58 -49.08
C GLU A 1227 -11.91 -21.31 -48.18
N GLU A 1228 -11.40 -22.36 -47.53
CA GLU A 1228 -10.25 -22.31 -46.62
C GLU A 1228 -9.00 -21.68 -47.26
N VAL A 1229 -8.78 -21.93 -48.54
CA VAL A 1229 -7.62 -21.42 -49.29
C VAL A 1229 -7.63 -19.89 -49.32
N ARG A 1230 -8.79 -19.28 -49.56
CA ARG A 1230 -8.94 -17.81 -49.58
C ARG A 1230 -8.71 -17.21 -48.19
N ILE A 1231 -9.20 -17.89 -47.14
CA ILE A 1231 -8.99 -17.47 -45.75
C ILE A 1231 -7.49 -17.42 -45.44
N LEU A 1232 -6.75 -18.46 -45.82
CA LEU A 1232 -5.31 -18.54 -45.58
C LEU A 1232 -4.53 -17.50 -46.39
N GLU A 1233 -4.89 -17.29 -47.66
CA GLU A 1233 -4.27 -16.28 -48.53
C GLU A 1233 -4.47 -14.87 -47.96
N GLN A 1234 -5.70 -14.51 -47.58
CA GLN A 1234 -5.98 -13.21 -46.97
C GLN A 1234 -5.29 -13.05 -45.61
N THR A 1235 -5.19 -14.12 -44.81
CA THR A 1235 -4.43 -14.11 -43.55
C THR A 1235 -2.94 -13.85 -43.82
N LYS A 1236 -2.38 -14.46 -44.87
CA LYS A 1236 -0.98 -14.24 -45.28
C LYS A 1236 -0.75 -12.78 -45.68
N GLN A 1237 -1.65 -12.21 -46.47
CA GLN A 1237 -1.60 -10.80 -46.88
C GLN A 1237 -1.62 -9.85 -45.67
N PHE A 1238 -2.50 -10.08 -44.69
CA PHE A 1238 -2.50 -9.28 -43.46
C PHE A 1238 -1.21 -9.42 -42.66
N ARG A 1239 -0.64 -10.63 -42.55
CA ARG A 1239 0.63 -10.85 -41.85
C ARG A 1239 1.76 -10.06 -42.50
N ALA A 1240 1.89 -10.16 -43.82
CA ALA A 1240 2.90 -9.41 -44.56
C ALA A 1240 2.72 -7.89 -44.38
N ALA A 1241 1.49 -7.39 -44.49
CA ALA A 1241 1.18 -5.97 -44.32
C ALA A 1241 1.47 -5.45 -42.89
N LEU A 1242 1.36 -6.30 -41.87
CA LEU A 1242 1.68 -5.97 -40.48
C LEU A 1242 3.15 -6.24 -40.11
N ASN A 1243 4.01 -6.51 -41.10
CA ASN A 1243 5.43 -6.86 -40.90
C ASN A 1243 5.63 -8.10 -39.99
N LEU A 1244 4.71 -9.06 -40.04
CA LEU A 1244 4.79 -10.31 -39.27
C LEU A 1244 5.49 -11.41 -40.10
N PRO A 1245 6.28 -12.31 -39.46
CA PRO A 1245 7.01 -13.36 -40.19
C PRO A 1245 6.06 -14.32 -40.94
N GLU A 1246 6.35 -14.60 -42.21
CA GLU A 1246 5.54 -15.52 -43.02
C GLU A 1246 5.66 -16.98 -42.54
N HIS A 1247 6.87 -17.38 -42.17
CA HIS A 1247 7.19 -18.72 -41.69
C HIS A 1247 7.44 -18.69 -40.19
N LEU A 1248 6.67 -19.48 -39.44
CA LEU A 1248 6.91 -19.70 -38.02
C LEU A 1248 7.94 -20.81 -37.88
N PRO A 1249 9.08 -20.59 -37.18
CA PRO A 1249 10.03 -21.66 -36.91
C PRO A 1249 9.32 -22.81 -36.19
N GLY A 1250 9.37 -24.03 -36.76
CA GLY A 1250 8.86 -25.24 -36.12
C GLY A 1250 7.38 -25.62 -36.36
N GLY A 1251 6.72 -25.11 -37.40
CA GLY A 1251 5.36 -25.55 -37.78
C GLY A 1251 5.32 -26.41 -39.05
N VAL A 1252 5.00 -27.70 -38.91
CA VAL A 1252 4.57 -28.57 -40.02
C VAL A 1252 3.33 -27.95 -40.70
N GLN A 1253 3.29 -28.05 -42.03
CA GLN A 1253 2.26 -27.50 -42.94
C GLN A 1253 0.82 -27.87 -42.57
#